data_AF-A0A6N2EG05-F1
#
_entry.id   AF-A0A6N2EG05-F1
#
_cell.length_a   1.000
_cell.length_b   1.000
_cell.length_c   1.000
_cell.angle_alpha   90.00
_cell.angle_beta   90.00
_cell.angle_gamma   90.00
#
_symmetry.space_group_name_H-M   'P 1'
#
loop_
_entity.id
_entity.type
_entity.pdbx_description
1 polymer ?
#
loop_
_entity_poly.entity_id
_entity_poly.type
_entity_poly.pdbx_seq_one_letter_code
_entity_poly.pdbx_strand_id
1 'polypeptide(L)'
;MADLKNLKGVSEKDRRLLEDAESLLGAEPTNMGGVKNMFWGRFREDLYFPYPDMSQERAQETAECDQLLAKLEEYLRNEHPATLIDQDQEIPDWVIRKLFELGVLGMTIPKEQGGLGMGITSYNRVLEMIGKYCGSTAVVVSAHQSIGCKAIMLFGTDEQKQRWLPKLATEWLSAFCLSEPNVGCDAGGQETRCELSEDGEHYILNGEKKWATSGALSSIFTVMAKQKMPDGSEKVSALVCTPDMEGVDIFQKNRSKCGIRGTWQARIRFKDVRVPKANLLHKEGKGLNVALTCLNYGRCTLSAGMLGGAKRAAEQGAKWAQTRYQFQRPLSDFELVRSKIANMAALNYAMESVLYATTGFLDRGDEDIMLETAICKVFCSEMGWRVVNDAMQIMGGESYMTENEIERIFRDSRINIIVEGANEVMQSFVFGYGGKQLAEKMVGVKDAVGWDKDESFGQNFKRISTGMRSKTIRKAAIPLGVEIFLRVRPKPPKITKVDPSLRKVAARLARYVRDHAHEFKRTSARYEEKLLARQIVQARLADSAIYLHAWACTLSRLDAQLKAGADGTEFERDRAAAEHFFAIAETEIDKVFSELYRNTDETMLKAADKAIAYNDSLPNDLFIIPERSPVAKGEGREARNEGVKQFPGGSAVSANQKTDA
;
A
#
# COMPACT_ATOMS: atom_id res chain seq x y z
N MET A 1 21.85 0.57 -20.43
CA MET A 1 21.91 1.82 -19.64
C MET A 1 22.95 1.61 -18.54
N ALA A 2 23.43 2.66 -17.87
CA ALA A 2 24.24 2.43 -16.67
C ALA A 2 23.38 1.72 -15.62
N ASP A 3 23.99 0.83 -14.85
CA ASP A 3 23.30 -0.01 -13.88
C ASP A 3 23.65 0.48 -12.47
N LEU A 4 22.64 0.82 -11.66
CA LEU A 4 22.83 1.38 -10.33
C LEU A 4 23.62 0.43 -9.41
N LYS A 5 23.57 -0.89 -9.63
CA LYS A 5 24.35 -1.84 -8.80
C LYS A 5 25.85 -1.75 -9.02
N ASN A 6 26.28 -1.20 -10.17
CA ASN A 6 27.69 -1.05 -10.51
C ASN A 6 28.27 0.30 -10.06
N LEU A 7 27.54 1.10 -9.28
CA LEU A 7 28.03 2.36 -8.72
C LEU A 7 29.28 2.11 -7.84
N LYS A 8 30.35 2.88 -8.10
CA LYS A 8 31.54 2.92 -7.23
C LYS A 8 31.16 3.53 -5.87
N GLY A 9 31.68 2.98 -4.77
CA GLY A 9 31.48 3.52 -3.41
C GLY A 9 30.21 3.06 -2.68
N VAL A 10 29.40 2.18 -3.30
CA VAL A 10 28.23 1.55 -2.67
C VAL A 10 28.68 0.36 -1.81
N SER A 11 28.10 0.20 -0.61
CA SER A 11 28.42 -0.92 0.27
C SER A 11 27.95 -2.25 -0.35
N GLU A 12 28.58 -3.37 0.01
CA GLU A 12 28.17 -4.70 -0.48
C GLU A 12 26.72 -5.02 -0.12
N LYS A 13 26.28 -4.60 1.08
CA LYS A 13 24.91 -4.73 1.56
C LYS A 13 23.93 -3.95 0.67
N ASP A 14 24.24 -2.71 0.33
CA ASP A 14 23.39 -1.87 -0.51
C ASP A 14 23.35 -2.38 -1.96
N ARG A 15 24.45 -2.92 -2.47
CA ARG A 15 24.49 -3.58 -3.79
C ARG A 15 23.55 -4.79 -3.84
N ARG A 16 23.59 -5.63 -2.81
CA ARG A 16 22.69 -6.79 -2.70
C ARG A 16 21.21 -6.36 -2.61
N LEU A 17 20.91 -5.31 -1.86
CA LEU A 17 19.55 -4.73 -1.82
C LEU A 17 19.07 -4.23 -3.19
N LEU A 18 19.96 -3.61 -3.98
CA LEU A 18 19.63 -3.19 -5.35
C LEU A 18 19.35 -4.41 -6.25
N GLU A 19 20.17 -5.45 -6.18
CA GLU A 19 19.98 -6.69 -6.93
C GLU A 19 18.67 -7.41 -6.56
N ASP A 20 18.37 -7.49 -5.27
CA ASP A 20 17.12 -8.06 -4.77
C ASP A 20 15.92 -7.22 -5.26
N ALA A 21 16.02 -5.89 -5.23
CA ALA A 21 14.98 -5.00 -5.75
C ALA A 21 14.74 -5.17 -7.27
N GLU A 22 15.78 -5.38 -8.08
CA GLU A 22 15.61 -5.68 -9.51
C GLU A 22 14.91 -7.03 -9.74
N SER A 23 15.30 -8.04 -8.96
CA SER A 23 14.69 -9.37 -9.00
C SER A 23 13.20 -9.33 -8.60
N LEU A 24 12.87 -8.48 -7.62
CA LEU A 24 11.51 -8.24 -7.12
C LEU A 24 10.62 -7.53 -8.14
N LEU A 25 11.13 -6.49 -8.79
CA LEU A 25 10.33 -5.58 -9.62
C LEU A 25 10.22 -6.04 -11.08
N GLY A 26 11.05 -6.99 -11.50
CA GLY A 26 11.04 -7.51 -12.87
C GLY A 26 11.62 -6.53 -13.88
N ALA A 27 11.30 -6.75 -15.16
CA ALA A 27 11.77 -5.87 -16.23
C ALA A 27 11.07 -4.50 -16.15
N GLU A 28 11.82 -3.43 -16.38
CA GLU A 28 11.24 -2.10 -16.48
C GLU A 28 10.22 -2.02 -17.63
N PRO A 29 9.06 -1.39 -17.41
CA PRO A 29 8.04 -1.29 -18.43
C PRO A 29 8.49 -0.35 -19.56
N THR A 30 8.09 -0.70 -20.78
CA THR A 30 8.37 0.12 -21.98
C THR A 30 7.65 1.47 -21.90
N ASN A 31 6.43 1.48 -21.33
CA ASN A 31 5.62 2.66 -21.10
C ASN A 31 5.62 3.00 -19.61
N MET A 32 6.13 4.19 -19.25
CA MET A 32 6.10 4.68 -17.87
C MET A 32 4.69 5.11 -17.47
N GLY A 33 4.30 4.75 -16.25
CA GLY A 33 3.10 5.21 -15.57
C GLY A 33 3.08 6.72 -15.30
N GLY A 34 1.99 7.20 -14.71
CA GLY A 34 1.77 8.61 -14.45
C GLY A 34 2.82 9.19 -13.51
N VAL A 35 3.06 8.51 -12.38
CA VAL A 35 3.99 8.96 -11.34
C VAL A 35 5.44 8.92 -11.83
N LYS A 36 5.87 7.84 -12.50
CA LYS A 36 7.23 7.77 -13.09
C LYS A 36 7.48 8.96 -14.02
N ASN A 37 6.50 9.35 -14.84
CA ASN A 37 6.65 10.52 -15.70
C ASN A 37 6.85 11.83 -14.92
N MET A 38 6.26 11.97 -13.73
CA MET A 38 6.44 13.17 -12.89
C MET A 38 7.89 13.33 -12.42
N PHE A 39 8.60 12.24 -12.10
CA PHE A 39 10.05 12.28 -11.79
C PHE A 39 10.87 12.84 -12.97
N TRP A 40 10.38 12.68 -14.20
CA TRP A 40 11.00 13.23 -15.42
C TRP A 40 10.54 14.66 -15.76
N GLY A 41 9.66 15.26 -14.94
CA GLY A 41 9.08 16.58 -15.19
C GLY A 41 8.04 16.56 -16.31
N ARG A 42 7.45 15.38 -16.57
CA ARG A 42 6.44 15.14 -17.60
C ARG A 42 5.10 14.87 -16.94
N PHE A 43 4.02 15.15 -17.65
CA PHE A 43 2.67 14.85 -17.20
C PHE A 43 1.91 14.13 -18.32
N ARG A 44 1.43 12.92 -18.05
CA ARG A 44 0.67 12.09 -18.99
C ARG A 44 -0.83 12.38 -18.83
N GLU A 45 -1.29 13.47 -19.44
CA GLU A 45 -2.69 13.88 -19.32
C GLU A 45 -3.68 12.84 -19.86
N ASP A 46 -3.24 11.96 -20.75
CA ASP A 46 -4.03 10.82 -21.26
C ASP A 46 -4.28 9.72 -20.23
N LEU A 47 -3.44 9.59 -19.20
CA LEU A 47 -3.67 8.62 -18.11
C LEU A 47 -4.64 9.16 -17.06
N TYR A 48 -4.62 10.48 -16.83
CA TYR A 48 -5.43 11.12 -15.79
C TYR A 48 -6.74 11.73 -16.30
N PHE A 49 -6.85 12.15 -17.57
CA PHE A 49 -8.02 12.87 -18.10
C PHE A 49 -8.62 12.17 -19.34
N PRO A 50 -9.95 11.93 -19.36
CA PRO A 50 -10.91 12.21 -18.27
C PRO A 50 -10.65 11.34 -17.03
N TYR A 51 -11.23 11.75 -15.90
CA TYR A 51 -11.20 10.93 -14.68
C TYR A 51 -11.72 9.54 -15.01
N PRO A 52 -11.06 8.45 -14.57
CA PRO A 52 -11.53 7.11 -14.83
C PRO A 52 -12.95 6.93 -14.27
N ASP A 53 -13.91 6.72 -15.17
CA ASP A 53 -15.29 6.44 -14.83
C ASP A 53 -15.75 5.24 -15.65
N MET A 54 -15.75 4.07 -15.01
CA MET A 54 -16.17 2.83 -15.65
C MET A 54 -17.70 2.71 -15.72
N SER A 55 -18.46 3.66 -15.16
CA SER A 55 -19.92 3.56 -15.12
C SER A 55 -20.57 3.57 -16.50
N GLN A 56 -19.99 4.29 -17.46
CA GLN A 56 -20.51 4.30 -18.83
C GLN A 56 -20.15 3.01 -19.59
N GLU A 57 -18.90 2.55 -19.47
CA GLU A 57 -18.41 1.35 -20.16
C GLU A 57 -18.97 0.06 -19.54
N ARG A 58 -19.30 0.09 -18.25
CA ARG A 58 -19.80 -1.03 -17.45
C ARG A 58 -21.07 -0.65 -16.68
N ALA A 59 -22.03 -0.04 -17.38
CA ALA A 59 -23.29 0.42 -16.79
C ALA A 59 -24.08 -0.69 -16.08
N GLN A 60 -24.11 -1.88 -16.67
CA GLN A 60 -24.75 -3.04 -16.05
C GLN A 60 -24.05 -3.44 -14.74
N GLU A 61 -22.71 -3.57 -14.75
CA GLU A 61 -21.94 -3.90 -13.55
C GLU A 61 -22.16 -2.85 -12.45
N THR A 62 -22.20 -1.57 -12.84
CA THR A 62 -22.42 -0.45 -11.92
C THR A 62 -23.79 -0.54 -11.26
N ALA A 63 -24.85 -0.81 -12.04
CA ALA A 63 -26.19 -0.96 -11.51
C ALA A 63 -26.33 -2.22 -10.61
N GLU A 64 -25.69 -3.33 -10.98
CA GLU A 64 -25.62 -4.54 -10.15
C GLU A 64 -24.90 -4.26 -8.83
N CYS A 65 -23.80 -3.49 -8.86
CA CYS A 65 -23.07 -3.05 -7.68
C CYS A 65 -23.90 -2.11 -6.80
N ASP A 66 -24.66 -1.18 -7.38
CA ASP A 66 -25.55 -0.27 -6.63
C ASP A 66 -26.64 -1.04 -5.87
N GLN A 67 -27.22 -2.06 -6.51
CA GLN A 67 -28.19 -2.94 -5.86
C GLN A 67 -27.55 -3.76 -4.72
N LEU A 68 -26.32 -4.24 -4.91
CA LEU A 68 -25.57 -4.92 -3.86
C LEU A 68 -25.27 -3.98 -2.69
N LEU A 69 -24.83 -2.75 -2.97
CA LEU A 69 -24.55 -1.73 -1.95
C LEU A 69 -25.79 -1.39 -1.13
N ALA A 70 -26.96 -1.26 -1.76
CA ALA A 70 -28.22 -1.00 -1.06
C ALA A 70 -28.56 -2.14 -0.07
N LYS A 71 -28.51 -3.40 -0.52
CA LYS A 71 -28.74 -4.57 0.35
C LYS A 71 -27.70 -4.70 1.46
N LEU A 72 -26.44 -4.42 1.12
CA LEU A 72 -25.33 -4.47 2.05
C LEU A 72 -25.46 -3.39 3.13
N GLU A 73 -25.84 -2.16 2.76
CA GLU A 73 -26.04 -1.08 3.74
C GLU A 73 -27.21 -1.38 4.67
N GLU A 74 -28.31 -1.94 4.16
CA GLU A 74 -29.43 -2.40 4.99
C GLU A 74 -28.96 -3.43 6.04
N TYR A 75 -28.19 -4.43 5.61
CA TYR A 75 -27.58 -5.41 6.51
C TYR A 75 -26.63 -4.74 7.53
N LEU A 76 -25.74 -3.87 7.08
CA LEU A 76 -24.74 -3.21 7.94
C LEU A 76 -25.37 -2.32 9.01
N ARG A 77 -26.48 -1.65 8.68
CA ARG A 77 -27.22 -0.78 9.61
C ARG A 77 -28.04 -1.55 10.63
N ASN A 78 -28.71 -2.61 10.20
CA ASN A 78 -29.79 -3.21 10.99
C ASN A 78 -29.42 -4.54 11.65
N GLU A 79 -28.46 -5.28 11.10
CA GLU A 79 -28.15 -6.65 11.51
C GLU A 79 -26.67 -6.85 11.90
N HIS A 80 -25.73 -6.15 11.26
CA HIS A 80 -24.30 -6.42 11.43
C HIS A 80 -23.78 -6.07 12.84
N PRO A 81 -23.20 -7.03 13.58
CA PRO A 81 -22.93 -6.86 15.01
C PRO A 81 -21.54 -6.27 15.28
N ALA A 82 -21.21 -5.10 14.71
CA ALA A 82 -19.86 -4.53 14.74
C ALA A 82 -19.28 -4.35 16.15
N THR A 83 -20.10 -3.93 17.12
CA THR A 83 -19.68 -3.78 18.52
C THR A 83 -19.37 -5.13 19.17
N LEU A 84 -20.22 -6.14 18.95
CA LEU A 84 -19.98 -7.50 19.47
C LEU A 84 -18.71 -8.10 18.87
N ILE A 85 -18.49 -7.92 17.56
CA ILE A 85 -17.29 -8.38 16.86
C ILE A 85 -16.01 -7.83 17.51
N ASP A 86 -16.00 -6.55 17.89
CA ASP A 86 -14.86 -5.93 18.57
C ASP A 86 -14.66 -6.45 20.00
N GLN A 87 -15.74 -6.55 20.78
CA GLN A 87 -15.70 -7.00 22.18
C GLN A 87 -15.29 -8.47 22.28
N ASP A 88 -15.89 -9.33 21.47
CA ASP A 88 -15.60 -10.76 21.44
C ASP A 88 -14.29 -11.08 20.70
N GLN A 89 -13.76 -10.13 19.93
CA GLN A 89 -12.55 -10.29 19.12
C GLN A 89 -12.67 -11.46 18.12
N GLU A 90 -13.85 -11.61 17.55
CA GLU A 90 -14.21 -12.68 16.61
C GLU A 90 -15.33 -12.20 15.69
N ILE A 91 -15.26 -12.56 14.41
CA ILE A 91 -16.38 -12.40 13.49
C ILE A 91 -17.19 -13.69 13.52
N PRO A 92 -18.48 -13.65 13.92
CA PRO A 92 -19.31 -14.84 13.98
C PRO A 92 -19.46 -15.54 12.62
N ASP A 93 -19.51 -16.87 12.61
CA ASP A 93 -19.68 -17.67 11.38
C ASP A 93 -20.91 -17.27 10.55
N TRP A 94 -21.99 -16.85 11.21
CA TRP A 94 -23.20 -16.40 10.51
C TRP A 94 -22.97 -15.10 9.74
N VAL A 95 -22.08 -14.22 10.20
CA VAL A 95 -21.69 -13.00 9.48
C VAL A 95 -20.92 -13.38 8.22
N ILE A 96 -19.98 -14.32 8.31
CA ILE A 96 -19.22 -14.81 7.14
C ILE A 96 -20.18 -15.43 6.12
N ARG A 97 -21.10 -16.31 6.55
CA ARG A 97 -22.12 -16.91 5.68
C ARG A 97 -23.00 -15.85 5.02
N LYS A 98 -23.48 -14.87 5.78
CA LYS A 98 -24.28 -13.76 5.24
C LYS A 98 -23.53 -12.96 4.17
N LEU A 99 -22.23 -12.73 4.34
CA LEU A 99 -21.40 -12.05 3.34
C LEU A 99 -21.21 -12.89 2.06
N PHE A 100 -21.14 -14.21 2.16
CA PHE A 100 -21.19 -15.10 0.99
C PHE A 100 -22.56 -15.08 0.32
N GLU A 101 -23.65 -15.17 1.09
CA GLU A 101 -25.03 -15.11 0.56
C GLU A 101 -25.33 -13.80 -0.17
N LEU A 102 -24.81 -12.67 0.33
CA LEU A 102 -24.90 -11.37 -0.35
C LEU A 102 -24.03 -11.31 -1.62
N GLY A 103 -23.07 -12.22 -1.80
CA GLY A 103 -22.13 -12.24 -2.92
C GLY A 103 -20.89 -11.35 -2.70
N VAL A 104 -20.73 -10.74 -1.53
CA VAL A 104 -19.60 -9.85 -1.20
C VAL A 104 -18.27 -10.60 -1.24
N LEU A 105 -18.21 -11.81 -0.66
CA LEU A 105 -16.98 -12.63 -0.63
C LEU A 105 -16.70 -13.33 -1.97
N GLY A 106 -17.64 -13.32 -2.93
CA GLY A 106 -17.49 -13.86 -4.29
C GLY A 106 -17.41 -12.79 -5.38
N MET A 107 -17.34 -11.51 -5.01
CA MET A 107 -17.58 -10.38 -5.91
C MET A 107 -16.64 -10.30 -7.13
N THR A 108 -15.32 -10.43 -6.94
CA THR A 108 -14.37 -10.33 -8.07
C THR A 108 -14.11 -11.66 -8.79
N ILE A 109 -14.55 -12.79 -8.24
CA ILE A 109 -14.35 -14.11 -8.87
C ILE A 109 -15.19 -14.17 -10.16
N PRO A 110 -14.67 -14.71 -11.28
CA PRO A 110 -15.41 -14.74 -12.55
C PRO A 110 -16.75 -15.49 -12.45
N LYS A 111 -17.72 -15.09 -13.27
CA LYS A 111 -19.09 -15.66 -13.26
C LYS A 111 -19.09 -17.16 -13.56
N GLU A 112 -18.23 -17.60 -14.48
CA GLU A 112 -18.03 -19.02 -14.83
C GLU A 112 -17.44 -19.87 -13.68
N GLN A 113 -16.89 -19.21 -12.65
CA GLN A 113 -16.42 -19.84 -11.42
C GLN A 113 -17.35 -19.54 -10.24
N GLY A 114 -18.61 -19.14 -10.49
CA GLY A 114 -19.63 -18.95 -9.46
C GLY A 114 -19.56 -17.62 -8.68
N GLY A 115 -18.69 -16.68 -9.08
CA GLY A 115 -18.65 -15.34 -8.52
C GLY A 115 -19.52 -14.32 -9.27
N LEU A 116 -19.35 -13.03 -8.96
CA LEU A 116 -20.09 -11.94 -9.63
C LEU A 116 -19.34 -11.34 -10.82
N GLY A 117 -18.04 -11.61 -10.96
CA GLY A 117 -17.20 -11.12 -12.05
C GLY A 117 -17.04 -9.59 -12.09
N MET A 118 -17.22 -8.90 -10.96
CA MET A 118 -17.14 -7.44 -10.90
C MET A 118 -15.70 -6.93 -10.88
N GLY A 119 -15.50 -5.73 -11.41
CA GLY A 119 -14.22 -5.02 -11.44
C GLY A 119 -13.75 -4.56 -10.07
N ILE A 120 -12.50 -4.08 -10.03
CA ILE A 120 -11.88 -3.66 -8.78
C ILE A 120 -12.50 -2.36 -8.24
N THR A 121 -12.99 -1.48 -9.12
CA THR A 121 -13.71 -0.26 -8.74
C THR A 121 -14.98 -0.58 -7.95
N SER A 122 -15.85 -1.44 -8.49
CA SER A 122 -17.06 -1.91 -7.81
C SER A 122 -16.74 -2.54 -6.45
N TYR A 123 -15.72 -3.40 -6.41
CA TYR A 123 -15.30 -4.06 -5.18
C TYR A 123 -14.81 -3.07 -4.11
N ASN A 124 -14.11 -2.00 -4.49
CA ASN A 124 -13.67 -0.97 -3.54
C ASN A 124 -14.83 -0.12 -3.02
N ARG A 125 -15.90 0.11 -3.80
CA ARG A 125 -17.14 0.75 -3.29
C ARG A 125 -17.77 -0.05 -2.16
N VAL A 126 -17.79 -1.38 -2.29
CA VAL A 126 -18.27 -2.30 -1.24
C VAL A 126 -17.37 -2.24 0.00
N LEU A 127 -16.05 -2.23 -0.15
CA LEU A 127 -15.12 -2.13 0.97
C LEU A 127 -15.19 -0.78 1.69
N GLU A 128 -15.39 0.31 0.96
CA GLU A 128 -15.63 1.63 1.54
C GLU A 128 -16.91 1.62 2.38
N MET A 129 -18.00 1.04 1.87
CA MET A 129 -19.25 0.89 2.61
C MET A 129 -19.05 0.07 3.88
N ILE A 130 -18.36 -1.08 3.83
CA ILE A 130 -18.10 -1.90 5.02
C ILE A 130 -17.21 -1.14 6.03
N GLY A 131 -16.18 -0.44 5.53
CA GLY A 131 -15.26 0.37 6.35
C GLY A 131 -15.95 1.48 7.14
N LYS A 132 -17.09 2.00 6.64
CA LYS A 132 -17.95 2.95 7.37
C LYS A 132 -18.49 2.39 8.69
N TYR A 133 -18.68 1.07 8.79
CA TYR A 133 -19.33 0.41 9.93
C TYR A 133 -18.38 -0.47 10.75
N CYS A 134 -17.51 -1.25 10.09
CA CYS A 134 -16.69 -2.28 10.75
C CYS A 134 -15.36 -2.53 10.02
N GLY A 135 -14.26 -1.99 10.57
CA GLY A 135 -12.91 -2.21 10.03
C GLY A 135 -12.49 -3.68 10.07
N SER A 136 -12.90 -4.43 11.10
CA SER A 136 -12.63 -5.87 11.18
C SER A 136 -13.20 -6.65 9.98
N THR A 137 -14.45 -6.37 9.63
CA THR A 137 -15.11 -7.04 8.50
C THR A 137 -14.53 -6.59 7.16
N ALA A 138 -14.21 -5.31 7.00
CA ALA A 138 -13.54 -4.81 5.80
C ALA A 138 -12.21 -5.55 5.55
N VAL A 139 -11.42 -5.78 6.60
CA VAL A 139 -10.16 -6.53 6.50
C VAL A 139 -10.36 -7.99 6.13
N VAL A 140 -11.37 -8.69 6.67
CA VAL A 140 -11.64 -10.09 6.28
C VAL A 140 -12.04 -10.20 4.82
N VAL A 141 -12.94 -9.33 4.35
CA VAL A 141 -13.38 -9.31 2.95
C VAL A 141 -12.19 -8.99 2.04
N SER A 142 -11.41 -7.95 2.37
CA SER A 142 -10.17 -7.58 1.68
C SER A 142 -9.19 -8.76 1.59
N ALA A 143 -8.81 -9.36 2.72
CA ALA A 143 -7.82 -10.43 2.76
C ALA A 143 -8.23 -11.64 1.91
N HIS A 144 -9.51 -11.99 1.94
CA HIS A 144 -10.03 -13.10 1.16
C HIS A 144 -9.90 -12.85 -0.36
N GLN A 145 -10.37 -11.71 -0.86
CA GLN A 145 -10.46 -11.47 -2.31
C GLN A 145 -9.30 -10.68 -2.93
N SER A 146 -8.58 -9.86 -2.17
CA SER A 146 -7.51 -8.99 -2.70
C SER A 146 -6.15 -9.68 -2.74
N ILE A 147 -5.90 -10.62 -1.81
CA ILE A 147 -4.61 -11.33 -1.73
C ILE A 147 -4.77 -12.84 -1.68
N GLY A 148 -5.74 -13.37 -0.93
CA GLY A 148 -5.95 -14.81 -0.76
C GLY A 148 -6.35 -15.51 -2.07
N CYS A 149 -7.61 -15.37 -2.50
CA CYS A 149 -8.07 -16.02 -3.74
C CYS A 149 -7.57 -15.29 -5.00
N LYS A 150 -7.17 -14.01 -4.90
CA LYS A 150 -6.61 -13.25 -6.02
C LYS A 150 -5.41 -13.94 -6.66
N ALA A 151 -4.54 -14.54 -5.85
CA ALA A 151 -3.37 -15.25 -6.33
C ALA A 151 -3.78 -16.40 -7.28
N ILE A 152 -4.81 -17.17 -6.92
CA ILE A 152 -5.36 -18.26 -7.76
C ILE A 152 -6.06 -17.69 -9.00
N MET A 153 -6.81 -16.61 -8.86
CA MET A 153 -7.48 -15.96 -10.00
C MET A 153 -6.48 -15.50 -11.07
N LEU A 154 -5.39 -14.86 -10.66
CA LEU A 154 -4.41 -14.27 -11.58
C LEU A 154 -3.42 -15.29 -12.13
N PHE A 155 -3.00 -16.25 -11.30
CA PHE A 155 -1.86 -17.11 -11.61
C PHE A 155 -2.16 -18.61 -11.60
N GLY A 156 -3.39 -19.00 -11.25
CA GLY A 156 -3.81 -20.39 -11.26
C GLY A 156 -3.91 -20.96 -12.67
N THR A 157 -3.59 -22.24 -12.82
CA THR A 157 -3.94 -22.99 -14.03
C THR A 157 -5.46 -23.16 -14.13
N ASP A 158 -5.95 -23.58 -15.29
CA ASP A 158 -7.39 -23.78 -15.47
C ASP A 158 -7.92 -24.86 -14.50
N GLU A 159 -7.15 -25.92 -14.24
CA GLU A 159 -7.49 -26.96 -13.27
C GLU A 159 -7.52 -26.42 -11.84
N GLN A 160 -6.53 -25.59 -11.45
CA GLN A 160 -6.51 -24.96 -10.13
C GLN A 160 -7.71 -24.01 -9.93
N LYS A 161 -8.04 -23.23 -10.97
CA LYS A 161 -9.18 -22.31 -10.96
C LYS A 161 -10.50 -23.06 -10.80
N GLN A 162 -10.73 -24.07 -11.64
CA GLN A 162 -11.95 -24.91 -11.58
C GLN A 162 -12.07 -25.65 -10.24
N ARG A 163 -10.95 -26.07 -9.65
CA ARG A 163 -10.93 -26.78 -8.37
C ARG A 163 -11.31 -25.88 -7.19
N TRP A 164 -10.79 -24.65 -7.13
CA TRP A 164 -10.87 -23.84 -5.91
C TRP A 164 -11.79 -22.62 -6.00
N LEU A 165 -11.83 -21.92 -7.14
CA LEU A 165 -12.59 -20.67 -7.24
C LEU A 165 -14.10 -20.81 -6.97
N PRO A 166 -14.79 -21.89 -7.42
CA PRO A 166 -16.20 -22.08 -7.10
C PRO A 166 -16.50 -22.12 -5.60
N LYS A 167 -15.64 -22.78 -4.82
CA LYS A 167 -15.79 -22.85 -3.36
C LYS A 167 -15.38 -21.55 -2.69
N LEU A 168 -14.35 -20.89 -3.19
CA LEU A 168 -13.92 -19.57 -2.72
C LEU A 168 -14.95 -18.47 -3.03
N ALA A 169 -15.84 -18.67 -3.98
CA ALA A 169 -16.93 -17.72 -4.27
C ALA A 169 -18.10 -17.81 -3.29
N THR A 170 -18.28 -18.95 -2.60
CA THR A 170 -19.56 -19.28 -1.94
C THR A 170 -19.45 -19.82 -0.52
N GLU A 171 -18.32 -20.41 -0.11
CA GLU A 171 -18.23 -21.11 1.17
C GLU A 171 -16.86 -21.06 1.84
N TRP A 172 -15.76 -21.04 1.08
CA TRP A 172 -14.41 -21.15 1.63
C TRP A 172 -13.74 -19.79 1.77
N LEU A 173 -13.27 -19.47 2.97
CA LEU A 173 -12.30 -18.40 3.14
C LEU A 173 -10.91 -18.84 2.68
N SER A 174 -10.09 -17.86 2.33
CA SER A 174 -8.68 -18.04 1.96
C SER A 174 -7.79 -17.17 2.85
N ALA A 175 -6.55 -17.60 3.05
CA ALA A 175 -5.54 -16.83 3.73
C ALA A 175 -4.27 -16.69 2.89
N PHE A 176 -3.60 -15.56 3.04
CA PHE A 176 -2.35 -15.25 2.37
C PHE A 176 -1.20 -15.28 3.37
N CYS A 177 -0.25 -16.19 3.17
CA CYS A 177 0.79 -16.54 4.12
C CYS A 177 2.16 -16.08 3.62
N LEU A 178 2.46 -14.79 3.84
CA LEU A 178 3.73 -14.16 3.47
C LEU A 178 4.62 -13.89 4.68
N SER A 179 4.11 -13.15 5.68
CA SER A 179 4.89 -12.71 6.83
C SER A 179 5.30 -13.85 7.75
N GLU A 180 6.47 -13.69 8.37
CA GLU A 180 7.09 -14.66 9.28
C GLU A 180 7.53 -13.94 10.56
N PRO A 181 7.98 -14.67 11.60
CA PRO A 181 8.50 -14.03 12.81
C PRO A 181 9.59 -12.98 12.57
N ASN A 182 10.49 -13.22 11.61
CA ASN A 182 11.59 -12.32 11.23
C ASN A 182 11.41 -11.61 9.89
N VAL A 183 10.35 -11.93 9.15
CA VAL A 183 10.16 -11.46 7.77
C VAL A 183 8.87 -10.63 7.71
N GLY A 184 9.05 -9.32 7.54
CA GLY A 184 7.98 -8.34 7.40
C GLY A 184 8.00 -7.69 6.02
N CYS A 185 8.50 -6.44 5.96
CA CYS A 185 8.59 -5.69 4.69
C CYS A 185 9.67 -6.23 3.74
N ASP A 186 10.70 -6.92 4.24
CA ASP A 186 11.67 -7.66 3.43
C ASP A 186 11.07 -8.98 2.95
N ALA A 187 10.08 -8.91 2.05
CA ALA A 187 9.34 -10.07 1.60
C ALA A 187 10.23 -11.13 0.91
N GLY A 188 11.37 -10.75 0.33
CA GLY A 188 12.32 -11.70 -0.28
C GLY A 188 13.12 -12.51 0.75
N GLY A 189 13.21 -12.01 1.98
CA GLY A 189 13.92 -12.63 3.10
C GLY A 189 13.30 -13.91 3.68
N GLN A 190 12.34 -14.56 3.00
CA GLN A 190 11.62 -15.74 3.50
C GLN A 190 12.55 -16.80 4.14
N GLU A 191 12.21 -17.25 5.35
CA GLU A 191 12.87 -18.34 6.07
C GLU A 191 12.11 -19.67 5.90
N THR A 192 10.80 -19.64 5.62
CA THR A 192 10.04 -20.83 5.23
C THR A 192 10.60 -21.39 3.92
N ARG A 193 10.84 -22.69 3.87
CA ARG A 193 11.49 -23.38 2.73
C ARG A 193 10.60 -24.43 2.11
N CYS A 194 10.71 -24.57 0.79
CA CYS A 194 10.15 -25.67 0.05
C CYS A 194 11.21 -26.32 -0.84
N GLU A 195 11.25 -27.65 -0.82
CA GLU A 195 12.17 -28.46 -1.64
C GLU A 195 11.36 -29.47 -2.45
N LEU A 196 11.70 -29.67 -3.72
CA LEU A 196 11.06 -30.70 -4.54
C LEU A 196 11.53 -32.07 -4.04
N SER A 197 10.60 -33.00 -3.86
CA SER A 197 10.89 -34.39 -3.50
C SER A 197 11.79 -35.06 -4.53
N GLU A 198 12.52 -36.11 -4.11
CA GLU A 198 13.43 -36.85 -5.00
C GLU A 198 12.71 -37.44 -6.23
N ASP A 199 11.45 -37.86 -6.07
CA ASP A 199 10.59 -38.37 -7.14
C ASP A 199 9.98 -37.25 -8.01
N GLY A 200 10.07 -35.99 -7.58
CA GLY A 200 9.54 -34.84 -8.31
C GLY A 200 8.02 -34.65 -8.24
N GLU A 201 7.31 -35.38 -7.37
CA GLU A 201 5.84 -35.41 -7.30
C GLU A 201 5.25 -34.34 -6.34
N HIS A 202 6.02 -33.91 -5.34
CA HIS A 202 5.55 -32.96 -4.33
C HIS A 202 6.68 -32.06 -3.80
N TYR A 203 6.31 -30.96 -3.17
CA TYR A 203 7.20 -30.12 -2.39
C TYR A 203 7.12 -30.52 -0.92
N ILE A 204 8.27 -30.56 -0.24
CA ILE A 204 8.37 -30.65 1.21
C ILE A 204 8.49 -29.23 1.78
N LEU A 205 7.47 -28.79 2.52
CA LEU A 205 7.36 -27.43 3.07
C LEU A 205 7.65 -27.43 4.57
N ASN A 206 8.59 -26.56 4.98
CA ASN A 206 9.02 -26.39 6.38
C ASN A 206 9.15 -24.91 6.74
N GLY A 207 8.57 -24.48 7.86
CA GLY A 207 8.71 -23.10 8.33
C GLY A 207 7.59 -22.61 9.24
N GLU A 208 7.53 -21.29 9.41
CA GLU A 208 6.51 -20.63 10.24
C GLU A 208 5.99 -19.36 9.57
N LYS A 209 4.67 -19.24 9.52
CA LYS A 209 3.96 -18.05 9.06
C LYS A 209 3.27 -17.36 10.22
N LYS A 210 3.18 -16.04 10.13
CA LYS A 210 2.70 -15.16 11.18
C LYS A 210 1.72 -14.15 10.62
N TRP A 211 0.68 -13.85 11.42
CA TRP A 211 -0.36 -12.88 11.10
C TRP A 211 -1.14 -13.19 9.82
N ALA A 212 -1.36 -14.47 9.53
CA ALA A 212 -2.19 -14.88 8.40
C ALA A 212 -3.66 -14.57 8.69
N THR A 213 -4.16 -13.44 8.17
CA THR A 213 -5.58 -13.07 8.27
C THR A 213 -6.46 -14.18 7.70
N SER A 214 -7.49 -14.55 8.45
CA SER A 214 -8.39 -15.67 8.18
C SER A 214 -7.73 -17.06 8.23
N GLY A 215 -6.43 -17.18 8.56
CA GLY A 215 -5.71 -18.45 8.47
C GLY A 215 -6.27 -19.57 9.36
N ALA A 216 -6.92 -19.24 10.46
CA ALA A 216 -7.59 -20.21 11.32
C ALA A 216 -9.01 -20.60 10.86
N LEU A 217 -9.57 -19.86 9.91
CA LEU A 217 -10.92 -20.02 9.37
C LEU A 217 -10.91 -20.46 7.89
N SER A 218 -9.78 -20.33 7.21
CA SER A 218 -9.67 -20.53 5.77
C SER A 218 -9.47 -22.00 5.42
N SER A 219 -10.12 -22.44 4.34
CA SER A 219 -9.92 -23.77 3.77
C SER A 219 -8.67 -23.86 2.90
N ILE A 220 -8.04 -22.72 2.56
CA ILE A 220 -6.87 -22.67 1.69
C ILE A 220 -5.89 -21.57 2.08
N PHE A 221 -4.61 -21.86 1.91
CA PHE A 221 -3.50 -20.92 2.08
C PHE A 221 -2.75 -20.73 0.78
N THR A 222 -2.41 -19.49 0.44
CA THR A 222 -1.31 -19.20 -0.49
C THR A 222 -0.05 -18.95 0.32
N VAL A 223 0.90 -19.88 0.30
CA VAL A 223 2.12 -19.85 1.11
C VAL A 223 3.32 -19.47 0.25
N MET A 224 4.02 -18.42 0.66
CA MET A 224 5.29 -18.04 0.05
C MET A 224 6.43 -18.78 0.75
N ALA A 225 7.29 -19.46 -0.02
CA ALA A 225 8.40 -20.23 0.52
C ALA A 225 9.64 -20.10 -0.35
N LYS A 226 10.81 -20.07 0.28
CA LYS A 226 12.10 -20.03 -0.38
C LYS A 226 12.45 -21.41 -0.95
N GLN A 227 12.84 -21.44 -2.21
CA GLN A 227 13.22 -22.63 -2.96
C GLN A 227 14.65 -22.46 -3.47
N LYS A 228 15.45 -23.52 -3.32
CA LYS A 228 16.76 -23.61 -3.98
C LYS A 228 16.57 -24.01 -5.43
N MET A 229 17.03 -23.18 -6.35
CA MET A 229 16.92 -23.39 -7.79
C MET A 229 18.07 -24.26 -8.31
N PRO A 230 17.94 -24.88 -9.51
CA PRO A 230 19.00 -25.71 -10.09
C PRO A 230 20.34 -24.97 -10.32
N ASP A 231 20.29 -23.65 -10.54
CA ASP A 231 21.46 -22.78 -10.70
C ASP A 231 22.14 -22.40 -9.36
N GLY A 232 21.63 -22.94 -8.24
CA GLY A 232 22.11 -22.66 -6.89
C GLY A 232 21.55 -21.38 -6.27
N SER A 233 20.81 -20.55 -7.04
CA SER A 233 20.15 -19.36 -6.49
C SER A 233 18.99 -19.73 -5.58
N GLU A 234 18.69 -18.88 -4.60
CA GLU A 234 17.48 -19.01 -3.78
C GLU A 234 16.43 -18.02 -4.26
N LYS A 235 15.23 -18.51 -4.58
CA LYS A 235 14.10 -17.70 -5.03
C LYS A 235 12.86 -18.07 -4.24
N VAL A 236 11.84 -17.21 -4.25
CA VAL A 236 10.56 -17.51 -3.57
C VAL A 236 9.61 -18.15 -4.57
N SER A 237 8.93 -19.22 -4.17
CA SER A 237 7.83 -19.88 -4.86
C SER A 237 6.53 -19.71 -4.08
N ALA A 238 5.40 -19.76 -4.78
CA ALA A 238 4.07 -19.71 -4.18
C ALA A 238 3.44 -21.10 -4.24
N LEU A 239 2.99 -21.61 -3.10
CA LEU A 239 2.36 -22.92 -2.98
C LEU A 239 0.94 -22.77 -2.44
N VAL A 240 0.01 -23.55 -2.96
CA VAL A 240 -1.35 -23.64 -2.43
C VAL A 240 -1.44 -24.81 -1.44
N CYS A 241 -1.72 -24.51 -0.18
CA CYS A 241 -1.82 -25.52 0.89
C CYS A 241 -3.23 -25.52 1.47
N THR A 242 -3.64 -26.63 2.09
CA THR A 242 -4.90 -26.72 2.84
C THR A 242 -4.62 -27.05 4.31
N PRO A 243 -5.45 -26.59 5.26
CA PRO A 243 -5.20 -26.78 6.70
C PRO A 243 -5.16 -28.24 7.16
N ASP A 244 -5.78 -29.15 6.41
CA ASP A 244 -5.90 -30.58 6.70
C ASP A 244 -4.67 -31.39 6.28
N MET A 245 -3.73 -30.79 5.53
CA MET A 245 -2.49 -31.46 5.15
C MET A 245 -1.67 -31.84 6.39
N GLU A 246 -1.17 -33.08 6.41
CA GLU A 246 -0.30 -33.56 7.48
C GLU A 246 0.93 -32.65 7.63
N GLY A 247 1.26 -32.28 8.87
CA GLY A 247 2.36 -31.37 9.20
C GLY A 247 1.98 -29.89 9.27
N VAL A 248 0.75 -29.52 8.92
CA VAL A 248 0.21 -28.17 9.13
C VAL A 248 -0.32 -28.02 10.56
N ASP A 249 0.20 -27.04 11.30
CA ASP A 249 -0.19 -26.74 12.68
C ASP A 249 -0.54 -25.26 12.86
N ILE A 250 -1.83 -24.96 12.95
CA ILE A 250 -2.33 -23.63 13.36
C ILE A 250 -2.30 -23.55 14.89
N PHE A 251 -1.12 -23.34 15.45
CA PHE A 251 -0.89 -23.38 16.91
C PHE A 251 -1.41 -22.14 17.66
N GLN A 252 -1.76 -21.07 16.96
CA GLN A 252 -2.39 -19.88 17.51
C GLN A 252 -3.39 -19.32 16.49
N LYS A 253 -4.68 -19.33 16.84
CA LYS A 253 -5.76 -18.95 15.89
C LYS A 253 -5.86 -17.44 15.67
N ASN A 254 -5.54 -16.67 16.70
CA ASN A 254 -5.58 -15.20 16.68
C ASN A 254 -4.65 -14.62 17.76
N ARG A 255 -4.53 -13.29 17.81
CA ARG A 255 -3.91 -12.56 18.93
C ARG A 255 -4.78 -11.37 19.32
N SER A 256 -4.84 -11.11 20.63
CA SER A 256 -5.44 -9.88 21.14
C SER A 256 -4.63 -8.69 20.63
N LYS A 257 -5.33 -7.66 20.16
CA LYS A 257 -4.76 -6.52 19.42
C LYS A 257 -5.57 -5.25 19.67
N CYS A 258 -4.99 -4.11 19.31
CA CYS A 258 -5.55 -2.79 19.56
C CYS A 258 -6.87 -2.54 18.80
N GLY A 259 -6.86 -2.72 17.48
CA GLY A 259 -8.01 -2.57 16.60
C GLY A 259 -8.18 -3.78 15.70
N ILE A 260 -9.16 -3.70 14.81
CA ILE A 260 -9.63 -4.75 13.92
C ILE A 260 -9.81 -6.08 14.65
N ARG A 261 -10.27 -6.01 15.91
CA ARG A 261 -10.15 -7.10 16.90
C ARG A 261 -10.82 -8.39 16.42
N GLY A 262 -11.91 -8.27 15.65
CA GLY A 262 -12.64 -9.38 15.04
C GLY A 262 -11.84 -10.21 14.04
N THR A 263 -10.79 -9.66 13.43
CA THR A 263 -9.98 -10.37 12.43
C THR A 263 -9.13 -11.45 13.08
N TRP A 264 -9.27 -12.70 12.67
CA TRP A 264 -8.39 -13.76 13.17
C TRP A 264 -7.09 -13.81 12.37
N GLN A 265 -5.98 -13.58 13.06
CA GLN A 265 -4.64 -13.54 12.47
C GLN A 265 -3.80 -14.71 13.00
N ALA A 266 -3.78 -15.80 12.24
CA ALA A 266 -3.21 -17.06 12.69
C ALA A 266 -1.67 -17.05 12.66
N ARG A 267 -1.07 -17.89 13.51
CA ARG A 267 0.30 -18.38 13.34
C ARG A 267 0.24 -19.85 12.95
N ILE A 268 1.04 -20.21 11.96
CA ILE A 268 0.99 -21.52 11.31
C ILE A 268 2.41 -22.06 11.23
N ARG A 269 2.61 -23.31 11.65
CA ARG A 269 3.85 -24.06 11.40
C ARG A 269 3.62 -25.09 10.33
N PHE A 270 4.65 -25.29 9.52
CA PHE A 270 4.72 -26.35 8.52
C PHE A 270 5.89 -27.24 8.90
N LYS A 271 5.62 -28.52 9.12
CA LYS A 271 6.64 -29.53 9.39
C LYS A 271 6.48 -30.67 8.39
N ASP A 272 7.43 -30.77 7.47
CA ASP A 272 7.50 -31.81 6.43
C ASP A 272 6.19 -31.97 5.64
N VAL A 273 5.50 -30.85 5.39
CA VAL A 273 4.21 -30.85 4.70
C VAL A 273 4.42 -31.21 3.23
N ARG A 274 3.76 -32.29 2.78
CA ARG A 274 3.84 -32.77 1.39
C ARG A 274 2.81 -32.05 0.52
N VAL A 275 3.23 -30.99 -0.14
CA VAL A 275 2.39 -30.18 -1.02
C VAL A 275 2.49 -30.73 -2.46
N PRO A 276 1.41 -31.21 -3.09
CA PRO A 276 1.48 -31.74 -4.45
C PRO A 276 2.11 -30.75 -5.43
N LYS A 277 2.90 -31.23 -6.41
CA LYS A 277 3.50 -30.35 -7.41
C LYS A 277 2.46 -29.56 -8.21
N ALA A 278 1.28 -30.15 -8.42
CA ALA A 278 0.12 -29.49 -9.03
C ALA A 278 -0.42 -28.30 -8.22
N ASN A 279 0.00 -28.11 -6.97
CA ASN A 279 -0.35 -26.96 -6.14
C ASN A 279 0.69 -25.82 -6.20
N LEU A 280 1.75 -25.97 -7.01
CA LEU A 280 2.60 -24.83 -7.37
C LEU A 280 1.75 -23.77 -8.08
N LEU A 281 1.77 -22.56 -7.54
CA LEU A 281 1.09 -21.43 -8.15
C LEU A 281 2.07 -20.64 -9.01
N HIS A 282 1.68 -20.32 -10.23
CA HIS A 282 2.52 -19.66 -11.24
C HIS A 282 3.71 -20.50 -11.75
N LYS A 283 4.93 -20.24 -11.25
CA LYS A 283 6.18 -20.89 -11.67
C LYS A 283 7.16 -20.90 -10.50
N GLU A 284 8.07 -21.87 -10.51
CA GLU A 284 9.16 -21.94 -9.53
C GLU A 284 10.00 -20.65 -9.54
N GLY A 285 10.32 -20.15 -8.34
CA GLY A 285 11.07 -18.92 -8.16
C GLY A 285 10.33 -17.64 -8.55
N LYS A 286 9.02 -17.69 -8.81
CA LYS A 286 8.19 -16.52 -9.18
C LYS A 286 7.12 -16.16 -8.13
N GLY A 287 7.20 -16.69 -6.92
CA GLY A 287 6.28 -16.40 -5.82
C GLY A 287 6.26 -14.94 -5.37
N LEU A 288 7.40 -14.23 -5.42
CA LEU A 288 7.41 -12.79 -5.14
C LEU A 288 6.63 -11.97 -6.16
N ASN A 289 6.65 -12.35 -7.44
CA ASN A 289 5.83 -11.72 -8.46
C ASN A 289 4.34 -11.91 -8.17
N VAL A 290 3.94 -13.12 -7.74
CA VAL A 290 2.58 -13.40 -7.27
C VAL A 290 2.22 -12.48 -6.10
N ALA A 291 3.08 -12.41 -5.08
CA ALA A 291 2.85 -11.59 -3.89
C ALA A 291 2.67 -10.11 -4.23
N LEU A 292 3.66 -9.51 -4.91
CA LEU A 292 3.66 -8.08 -5.23
C LEU A 292 2.51 -7.69 -6.17
N THR A 293 2.13 -8.57 -7.09
CA THR A 293 0.98 -8.32 -7.97
C THR A 293 -0.34 -8.33 -7.18
N CYS A 294 -0.52 -9.27 -6.26
CA CYS A 294 -1.71 -9.29 -5.40
C CYS A 294 -1.79 -8.06 -4.48
N LEU A 295 -0.64 -7.63 -3.93
CA LEU A 295 -0.56 -6.44 -3.08
C LEU A 295 -1.00 -5.14 -3.81
N ASN A 296 -0.86 -5.05 -5.14
CA ASN A 296 -1.40 -3.90 -5.88
C ASN A 296 -2.93 -3.75 -5.69
N TYR A 297 -3.66 -4.87 -5.62
CA TYR A 297 -5.10 -4.88 -5.33
C TYR A 297 -5.38 -4.67 -3.83
N GLY A 298 -4.61 -5.31 -2.95
CA GLY A 298 -4.71 -5.15 -1.49
C GLY A 298 -4.53 -3.72 -1.00
N ARG A 299 -3.59 -2.99 -1.61
CA ARG A 299 -3.35 -1.56 -1.38
C ARG A 299 -4.57 -0.69 -1.64
N CYS A 300 -5.35 -0.99 -2.67
CA CYS A 300 -6.58 -0.26 -2.96
C CYS A 300 -7.67 -0.60 -1.93
N THR A 301 -7.88 -1.88 -1.62
CA THR A 301 -8.97 -2.28 -0.72
C THR A 301 -8.76 -1.88 0.73
N LEU A 302 -7.50 -1.86 1.20
CA LEU A 302 -7.14 -1.22 2.47
C LEU A 302 -7.48 0.27 2.46
N SER A 303 -7.15 0.97 1.37
CA SER A 303 -7.44 2.39 1.20
C SER A 303 -8.94 2.67 1.19
N ALA A 304 -9.75 1.81 0.58
CA ALA A 304 -11.21 1.88 0.60
C ALA A 304 -11.78 1.75 2.01
N GLY A 305 -11.36 0.73 2.77
CA GLY A 305 -11.79 0.55 4.15
C GLY A 305 -11.43 1.75 5.05
N MET A 306 -10.23 2.29 4.89
CA MET A 306 -9.77 3.50 5.59
C MET A 306 -10.60 4.72 5.20
N LEU A 307 -10.89 4.92 3.90
CA LEU A 307 -11.72 6.02 3.41
C LEU A 307 -13.13 5.97 4.00
N GLY A 308 -13.74 4.79 4.05
CA GLY A 308 -15.06 4.58 4.65
C GLY A 308 -15.10 5.01 6.12
N GLY A 309 -14.12 4.55 6.91
CA GLY A 309 -13.98 4.94 8.32
C GLY A 309 -13.71 6.45 8.50
N ALA A 310 -12.86 7.04 7.66
CA ALA A 310 -12.55 8.47 7.68
C ALA A 310 -13.76 9.34 7.32
N LYS A 311 -14.55 8.95 6.32
CA LYS A 311 -15.82 9.62 5.97
C LYS A 311 -16.81 9.55 7.12
N ARG A 312 -16.99 8.37 7.74
CA ARG A 312 -17.86 8.22 8.91
C ARG A 312 -17.44 9.15 10.04
N ALA A 313 -16.15 9.18 10.34
CA ALA A 313 -15.62 9.99 11.42
C ALA A 313 -15.78 11.49 11.15
N ALA A 314 -15.49 11.94 9.92
CA ALA A 314 -15.68 13.33 9.53
C ALA A 314 -17.16 13.75 9.58
N GLU A 315 -18.08 12.92 9.10
CA GLU A 315 -19.53 13.15 9.18
C GLU A 315 -19.98 13.31 10.64
N GLN A 316 -19.58 12.38 11.51
CA GLN A 316 -19.94 12.40 12.93
C GLN A 316 -19.33 13.61 13.65
N GLY A 317 -18.05 13.92 13.40
CA GLY A 317 -17.35 15.05 14.00
C GLY A 317 -17.93 16.40 13.55
N ALA A 318 -18.23 16.56 12.26
CA ALA A 318 -18.87 17.77 11.74
C ALA A 318 -20.28 17.94 12.32
N LYS A 319 -21.07 16.86 12.41
CA LYS A 319 -22.40 16.93 13.02
C LYS A 319 -22.32 17.26 14.51
N TRP A 320 -21.39 16.66 15.24
CA TRP A 320 -21.12 16.98 16.64
C TRP A 320 -20.75 18.46 16.82
N ALA A 321 -19.92 19.00 15.93
CA ALA A 321 -19.54 20.41 16.00
C ALA A 321 -20.74 21.37 15.86
N GLN A 322 -21.74 21.00 15.07
CA GLN A 322 -22.97 21.79 14.88
C GLN A 322 -23.93 21.72 16.08
N THR A 323 -23.92 20.59 16.81
CA THR A 323 -24.91 20.32 17.87
C THR A 323 -24.36 20.49 19.27
N ARG A 324 -23.04 20.45 19.46
CA ARG A 324 -22.39 20.63 20.75
C ARG A 324 -22.12 22.11 21.01
N TYR A 325 -22.56 22.59 22.17
CA TYR A 325 -22.36 23.98 22.59
C TYR A 325 -21.29 24.05 23.69
N GLN A 326 -20.35 25.00 23.54
CA GLN A 326 -19.44 25.45 24.59
C GLN A 326 -19.26 26.96 24.45
N PHE A 327 -19.06 27.66 25.57
CA PHE A 327 -19.02 29.12 25.60
C PHE A 327 -20.23 29.75 24.88
N GLN A 328 -21.43 29.18 25.12
CA GLN A 328 -22.74 29.67 24.66
C GLN A 328 -22.97 29.68 23.13
N ARG A 329 -22.18 28.93 22.35
CA ARG A 329 -22.38 28.80 20.90
C ARG A 329 -21.95 27.41 20.40
N PRO A 330 -22.38 26.96 19.21
CA PRO A 330 -21.95 25.68 18.67
C PRO A 330 -20.44 25.66 18.43
N LEU A 331 -19.82 24.49 18.55
CA LEU A 331 -18.38 24.33 18.27
C LEU A 331 -18.03 24.72 16.83
N SER A 332 -18.95 24.58 15.88
CA SER A 332 -18.78 24.99 14.48
C SER A 332 -18.52 26.48 14.28
N ASP A 333 -18.78 27.33 15.29
CA ASP A 333 -18.51 28.78 15.21
C ASP A 333 -17.04 29.14 15.50
N PHE A 334 -16.26 28.20 16.07
CA PHE A 334 -14.86 28.45 16.39
C PHE A 334 -13.97 28.12 15.19
N GLU A 335 -13.10 29.05 14.82
CA GLU A 335 -12.21 28.92 13.66
C GLU A 335 -11.31 27.68 13.73
N LEU A 336 -10.78 27.34 14.91
CA LEU A 336 -9.96 26.14 15.10
C LEU A 336 -10.74 24.84 14.79
N VAL A 337 -12.04 24.80 15.08
CA VAL A 337 -12.92 23.65 14.75
C VAL A 337 -13.23 23.67 13.25
N ARG A 338 -13.55 24.84 12.68
CA ARG A 338 -13.78 24.99 11.23
C ARG A 338 -12.56 24.59 10.40
N SER A 339 -11.35 24.88 10.87
CA SER A 339 -10.10 24.47 10.23
C SER A 339 -10.00 22.94 10.14
N LYS A 340 -10.30 22.21 11.22
CA LYS A 340 -10.34 20.75 11.21
C LYS A 340 -11.43 20.21 10.27
N ILE A 341 -12.63 20.77 10.29
CA ILE A 341 -13.72 20.38 9.38
C ILE A 341 -13.32 20.58 7.91
N ALA A 342 -12.71 21.73 7.58
CA ALA A 342 -12.24 22.01 6.22
C ALA A 342 -11.15 21.03 5.79
N ASN A 343 -10.18 20.75 6.66
CA ASN A 343 -9.12 19.76 6.39
C ASN A 343 -9.70 18.36 6.20
N MET A 344 -10.62 17.92 7.06
CA MET A 344 -11.26 16.62 6.92
C MET A 344 -12.01 16.47 5.60
N ALA A 345 -12.75 17.51 5.18
CA ALA A 345 -13.46 17.51 3.91
C ALA A 345 -12.50 17.43 2.72
N ALA A 346 -11.45 18.26 2.71
CA ALA A 346 -10.43 18.28 1.66
C ALA A 346 -9.69 16.95 1.54
N LEU A 347 -9.27 16.37 2.66
CA LEU A 347 -8.57 15.10 2.70
C LEU A 347 -9.46 13.94 2.25
N ASN A 348 -10.72 13.89 2.69
CA ASN A 348 -11.67 12.86 2.23
C ASN A 348 -11.91 12.94 0.72
N TYR A 349 -12.13 14.14 0.18
CA TYR A 349 -12.33 14.32 -1.26
C TYR A 349 -11.09 13.90 -2.07
N ALA A 350 -9.89 14.24 -1.59
CA ALA A 350 -8.64 13.86 -2.24
C ALA A 350 -8.36 12.35 -2.16
N MET A 351 -8.58 11.73 -0.99
CA MET A 351 -8.42 10.27 -0.81
C MET A 351 -9.33 9.50 -1.74
N GLU A 352 -10.61 9.90 -1.81
CA GLU A 352 -11.58 9.31 -2.73
C GLU A 352 -11.15 9.50 -4.19
N SER A 353 -10.66 10.69 -4.54
CA SER A 353 -10.13 10.97 -5.88
C SER A 353 -8.95 10.07 -6.24
N VAL A 354 -8.03 9.82 -5.31
CA VAL A 354 -6.87 8.93 -5.50
C VAL A 354 -7.30 7.47 -5.60
N LEU A 355 -8.14 7.01 -4.69
CA LEU A 355 -8.62 5.63 -4.66
C LEU A 355 -9.30 5.26 -5.97
N TYR A 356 -10.32 6.01 -6.37
CA TYR A 356 -11.13 5.64 -7.54
C TYR A 356 -10.44 5.92 -8.88
N ALA A 357 -9.47 6.83 -8.93
CA ALA A 357 -8.58 6.94 -10.09
C ALA A 357 -7.72 5.67 -10.19
N THR A 358 -7.14 5.22 -9.08
CA THR A 358 -6.27 4.05 -9.04
C THR A 358 -7.02 2.77 -9.40
N THR A 359 -8.24 2.56 -8.87
CA THR A 359 -9.06 1.41 -9.25
C THR A 359 -9.48 1.47 -10.72
N GLY A 360 -9.78 2.65 -11.24
CA GLY A 360 -10.07 2.83 -12.66
C GLY A 360 -8.86 2.55 -13.56
N PHE A 361 -7.65 2.92 -13.15
CA PHE A 361 -6.42 2.56 -13.87
C PHE A 361 -6.20 1.05 -13.91
N LEU A 362 -6.50 0.36 -12.81
CA LEU A 362 -6.45 -1.11 -12.74
C LEU A 362 -7.53 -1.75 -13.63
N ASP A 363 -8.77 -1.28 -13.59
CA ASP A 363 -9.87 -1.80 -14.42
C ASP A 363 -9.65 -1.58 -15.93
N ARG A 364 -8.91 -0.53 -16.29
CA ARG A 364 -8.49 -0.25 -17.67
C ARG A 364 -7.31 -1.13 -18.12
N GLY A 365 -6.58 -1.75 -17.20
CA GLY A 365 -5.45 -2.62 -17.50
C GLY A 365 -4.12 -1.88 -17.75
N ASP A 366 -3.88 -0.76 -17.07
CA ASP A 366 -2.63 -0.01 -17.21
C ASP A 366 -1.40 -0.83 -16.76
N GLU A 367 -0.33 -0.83 -17.56
CA GLU A 367 0.84 -1.73 -17.39
C GLU A 367 1.80 -1.35 -16.24
N ASP A 368 2.00 -0.07 -15.94
CA ASP A 368 2.95 0.43 -14.92
C ASP A 368 2.22 1.19 -13.81
N ILE A 369 1.59 0.44 -12.90
CA ILE A 369 0.66 0.95 -11.89
C ILE A 369 1.13 0.79 -10.43
N MET A 370 2.32 0.21 -10.23
CA MET A 370 2.82 -0.10 -8.88
C MET A 370 3.04 1.17 -8.04
N LEU A 371 3.42 2.28 -8.65
CA LEU A 371 3.61 3.55 -7.94
C LEU A 371 2.27 4.14 -7.52
N GLU A 372 1.30 4.19 -8.43
CA GLU A 372 -0.03 4.71 -8.19
C GLU A 372 -0.72 3.93 -7.06
N THR A 373 -0.63 2.60 -7.06
CA THR A 373 -1.17 1.76 -5.96
C THR A 373 -0.42 1.95 -4.64
N ALA A 374 0.91 2.10 -4.66
CA ALA A 374 1.69 2.41 -3.46
C ALA A 374 1.33 3.79 -2.89
N ILE A 375 1.22 4.82 -3.74
CA ILE A 375 0.79 6.16 -3.33
C ILE A 375 -0.64 6.12 -2.81
N CYS A 376 -1.56 5.40 -3.46
CA CYS A 376 -2.93 5.23 -2.99
C CYS A 376 -2.94 4.73 -1.54
N LYS A 377 -2.17 3.67 -1.25
CA LYS A 377 -2.04 3.13 0.11
C LYS A 377 -1.48 4.15 1.09
N VAL A 378 -0.35 4.78 0.78
CA VAL A 378 0.30 5.73 1.72
C VAL A 378 -0.60 6.92 1.97
N PHE A 379 -1.11 7.52 0.91
CA PHE A 379 -1.93 8.73 0.98
C PHE A 379 -3.23 8.46 1.74
N CYS A 380 -3.97 7.41 1.40
CA CYS A 380 -5.25 7.12 2.05
C CYS A 380 -5.08 6.68 3.50
N SER A 381 -4.06 5.88 3.82
CA SER A 381 -3.80 5.46 5.20
C SER A 381 -3.38 6.62 6.10
N GLU A 382 -2.48 7.48 5.63
CA GLU A 382 -1.97 8.62 6.40
C GLU A 382 -3.03 9.72 6.54
N MET A 383 -3.68 10.12 5.44
CA MET A 383 -4.70 11.17 5.48
C MET A 383 -5.95 10.69 6.21
N GLY A 384 -6.35 9.43 6.02
CA GLY A 384 -7.48 8.84 6.74
C GLY A 384 -7.25 8.81 8.25
N TRP A 385 -6.04 8.45 8.69
CA TRP A 385 -5.66 8.53 10.10
C TRP A 385 -5.78 9.95 10.65
N ARG A 386 -5.30 10.96 9.92
CA ARG A 386 -5.42 12.38 10.32
C ARG A 386 -6.88 12.82 10.42
N VAL A 387 -7.73 12.42 9.47
CA VAL A 387 -9.17 12.71 9.49
C VAL A 387 -9.83 12.12 10.73
N VAL A 388 -9.60 10.84 11.02
CA VAL A 388 -10.17 10.17 12.18
C VAL A 388 -9.70 10.83 13.49
N ASN A 389 -8.41 11.16 13.59
CA ASN A 389 -7.86 11.85 14.74
C ASN A 389 -8.47 13.25 14.95
N ASP A 390 -8.67 14.02 13.88
CA ASP A 390 -9.30 15.34 13.96
C ASP A 390 -10.78 15.25 14.36
N ALA A 391 -11.50 14.23 13.86
CA ALA A 391 -12.87 13.96 14.27
C ALA A 391 -12.97 13.66 15.78
N MET A 392 -12.09 12.81 16.31
CA MET A 392 -12.00 12.57 17.75
C MET A 392 -11.73 13.86 18.52
N GLN A 393 -10.77 14.67 18.06
CA GLN A 393 -10.41 15.91 18.73
C GLN A 393 -11.56 16.92 18.79
N ILE A 394 -12.40 16.99 17.74
CA ILE A 394 -13.62 17.82 17.71
C ILE A 394 -14.64 17.31 18.72
N MET A 395 -14.79 16.00 18.84
CA MET A 395 -15.73 15.35 19.75
C MET A 395 -15.28 15.39 21.21
N GLY A 396 -13.98 15.56 21.46
CA GLY A 396 -13.40 15.57 22.79
C GLY A 396 -13.56 14.22 23.50
N GLY A 397 -13.78 14.24 24.82
CA GLY A 397 -13.85 13.03 25.64
C GLY A 397 -14.92 12.02 25.19
N GLU A 398 -16.00 12.47 24.54
CA GLU A 398 -17.06 11.58 24.04
C GLU A 398 -16.55 10.57 23.01
N SER A 399 -15.62 10.98 22.14
CA SER A 399 -15.03 10.09 21.15
C SER A 399 -14.12 9.02 21.73
N TYR A 400 -13.81 9.09 23.02
CA TYR A 400 -12.97 8.13 23.73
C TYR A 400 -13.79 7.06 24.46
N MET A 401 -15.12 7.21 24.52
CA MET A 401 -16.01 6.25 25.16
C MET A 401 -16.35 5.12 24.20
N THR A 402 -16.33 3.87 24.68
CA THR A 402 -16.60 2.66 23.87
C THR A 402 -18.05 2.53 23.40
N GLU A 403 -18.95 3.36 23.94
CA GLU A 403 -20.34 3.51 23.46
C GLU A 403 -20.38 4.23 22.11
N ASN A 404 -19.34 5.00 21.79
CA ASN A 404 -19.20 5.73 20.55
C ASN A 404 -18.34 4.95 19.54
N GLU A 405 -18.88 4.66 18.36
CA GLU A 405 -18.16 3.86 17.35
C GLU A 405 -16.86 4.52 16.84
N ILE A 406 -16.68 5.82 17.06
CA ILE A 406 -15.51 6.58 16.58
C ILE A 406 -14.22 6.10 17.25
N GLU A 407 -14.26 5.69 18.53
CA GLU A 407 -13.08 5.15 19.20
C GLU A 407 -12.61 3.85 18.53
N ARG A 408 -13.56 3.00 18.11
CA ARG A 408 -13.28 1.76 17.38
C ARG A 408 -12.69 2.07 16.02
N ILE A 409 -13.27 3.01 15.26
CA ILE A 409 -12.72 3.46 13.98
C ILE A 409 -11.28 3.97 14.16
N PHE A 410 -11.00 4.71 15.22
CA PHE A 410 -9.64 5.12 15.57
C PHE A 410 -8.72 3.93 15.79
N ARG A 411 -9.05 2.99 16.69
CA ARG A 411 -8.21 1.80 16.91
C ARG A 411 -7.99 1.00 15.63
N ASP A 412 -9.04 0.81 14.84
CA ASP A 412 -9.02 0.06 13.58
C ASP A 412 -8.17 0.76 12.51
N SER A 413 -8.11 2.09 12.51
CA SER A 413 -7.37 2.87 11.52
C SER A 413 -5.86 2.80 11.69
N ARG A 414 -5.36 2.58 12.92
CA ARG A 414 -3.91 2.68 13.20
C ARG A 414 -3.09 1.65 12.44
N ILE A 415 -3.63 0.46 12.17
CA ILE A 415 -2.89 -0.61 11.48
C ILE A 415 -2.66 -0.30 10.00
N ASN A 416 -3.49 0.56 9.39
CA ASN A 416 -3.47 0.85 7.95
C ASN A 416 -2.16 1.51 7.48
N ILE A 417 -1.48 2.26 8.36
CA ILE A 417 -0.16 2.85 8.03
C ILE A 417 1.01 1.83 8.13
N ILE A 418 0.75 0.60 8.62
CA ILE A 418 1.76 -0.44 8.84
C ILE A 418 1.67 -1.58 7.81
N VAL A 419 0.47 -2.13 7.58
CA VAL A 419 0.27 -3.32 6.73
C VAL A 419 0.21 -2.96 5.24
N GLU A 420 0.18 -3.97 4.35
CA GLU A 420 0.27 -3.79 2.89
C GLU A 420 1.55 -3.03 2.44
N GLY A 421 2.59 -3.12 3.27
CA GLY A 421 3.84 -2.35 3.19
C GLY A 421 3.77 -1.10 4.06
N ALA A 422 4.65 -1.00 5.07
CA ALA A 422 4.71 0.16 5.96
C ALA A 422 4.94 1.45 5.15
N ASN A 423 4.36 2.57 5.60
CA ASN A 423 4.41 3.83 4.84
C ASN A 423 5.85 4.26 4.51
N GLU A 424 6.80 4.05 5.43
CA GLU A 424 8.21 4.39 5.22
C GLU A 424 8.84 3.54 4.09
N VAL A 425 8.49 2.24 4.03
CA VAL A 425 8.95 1.35 2.96
C VAL A 425 8.32 1.74 1.63
N MET A 426 7.05 2.14 1.63
CA MET A 426 6.37 2.64 0.43
C MET A 426 6.93 3.98 -0.03
N GLN A 427 7.34 4.89 0.86
CA GLN A 427 8.04 6.11 0.51
C GLN A 427 9.39 5.80 -0.16
N SER A 428 10.20 4.92 0.43
CA SER A 428 11.44 4.44 -0.19
C SER A 428 11.19 3.79 -1.55
N PHE A 429 10.12 3.01 -1.68
CA PHE A 429 9.71 2.42 -2.95
C PHE A 429 9.31 3.48 -3.99
N VAL A 430 8.49 4.46 -3.62
CA VAL A 430 8.05 5.55 -4.51
C VAL A 430 9.26 6.36 -5.00
N PHE A 431 10.19 6.70 -4.11
CA PHE A 431 11.43 7.35 -4.48
C PHE A 431 12.29 6.47 -5.41
N GLY A 432 12.55 5.23 -4.99
CA GLY A 432 13.46 4.32 -5.66
C GLY A 432 12.95 3.91 -7.03
N TYR A 433 11.77 3.32 -7.10
CA TYR A 433 11.16 2.84 -8.34
C TYR A 433 10.69 3.99 -9.25
N GLY A 434 10.22 5.10 -8.68
CA GLY A 434 9.84 6.30 -9.44
C GLY A 434 11.04 7.00 -10.09
N GLY A 435 12.15 7.10 -9.37
CA GLY A 435 13.36 7.79 -9.81
C GLY A 435 14.36 6.93 -10.58
N LYS A 436 14.28 5.59 -10.52
CA LYS A 436 15.31 4.65 -11.00
C LYS A 436 15.80 4.96 -12.42
N GLN A 437 14.89 4.95 -13.41
CA GLN A 437 15.26 5.15 -14.81
C GLN A 437 15.89 6.53 -15.07
N LEU A 438 15.47 7.56 -14.32
CA LEU A 438 16.09 8.88 -14.41
C LEU A 438 17.48 8.89 -13.77
N ALA A 439 17.63 8.26 -12.60
CA ALA A 439 18.91 8.12 -11.92
C ALA A 439 19.93 7.35 -12.78
N GLU A 440 19.56 6.22 -13.37
CA GLU A 440 20.39 5.45 -14.30
C GLU A 440 20.84 6.29 -15.50
N LYS A 441 19.94 7.10 -16.07
CA LYS A 441 20.28 8.03 -17.14
C LYS A 441 21.29 9.09 -16.67
N MET A 442 21.11 9.62 -15.46
CA MET A 442 22.04 10.61 -14.89
C MET A 442 23.42 10.00 -14.64
N VAL A 443 23.48 8.79 -14.08
CA VAL A 443 24.72 8.03 -13.87
C VAL A 443 25.41 7.76 -15.20
N GLY A 444 24.68 7.25 -16.20
CA GLY A 444 25.27 7.00 -17.53
C GLY A 444 25.80 8.26 -18.23
N VAL A 445 25.20 9.43 -17.96
CA VAL A 445 25.76 10.71 -18.40
C VAL A 445 27.02 11.05 -17.61
N LYS A 446 27.01 10.93 -16.27
CA LYS A 446 28.17 11.18 -15.42
C LYS A 446 29.35 10.29 -15.80
N ASP A 447 29.13 9.00 -16.04
CA ASP A 447 30.17 8.04 -16.43
C ASP A 447 30.75 8.35 -17.82
N ALA A 448 29.95 8.94 -18.72
CA ALA A 448 30.41 9.26 -20.06
C ALA A 448 31.14 10.61 -20.17
N VAL A 449 30.74 11.62 -19.37
CA VAL A 449 31.22 13.00 -19.53
C VAL A 449 31.65 13.71 -18.23
N GLY A 450 31.51 13.06 -17.08
CA GLY A 450 31.96 13.57 -15.78
C GLY A 450 33.46 13.34 -15.59
N TRP A 451 34.08 14.16 -14.75
CA TRP A 451 35.49 14.01 -14.38
C TRP A 451 35.66 12.88 -13.37
N ASP A 452 36.48 11.87 -13.68
CA ASP A 452 36.86 10.80 -12.74
C ASP A 452 38.23 11.14 -12.12
N LYS A 453 38.28 11.16 -10.78
CA LYS A 453 39.51 11.48 -10.03
C LYS A 453 40.53 10.35 -10.05
N ASP A 454 40.09 9.13 -10.35
CA ASP A 454 40.92 7.94 -10.43
C ASP A 454 41.58 7.78 -11.81
N GLU A 455 41.11 8.52 -12.82
CA GLU A 455 41.64 8.51 -14.18
C GLU A 455 42.68 9.62 -14.40
N SER A 456 43.71 9.35 -15.20
CA SER A 456 44.63 10.40 -15.64
C SER A 456 43.92 11.47 -16.49
N PHE A 457 44.48 12.67 -16.56
CA PHE A 457 43.94 13.77 -17.35
C PHE A 457 43.65 13.37 -18.81
N GLY A 458 44.57 12.65 -19.46
CA GLY A 458 44.43 12.21 -20.85
C GLY A 458 43.33 11.16 -21.04
N GLN A 459 43.13 10.27 -20.07
CA GLN A 459 42.04 9.30 -20.07
C GLN A 459 40.69 9.99 -19.90
N ASN A 460 40.58 10.92 -18.95
CA ASN A 460 39.40 11.77 -18.78
C ASN A 460 39.05 12.51 -20.08
N PHE A 461 40.02 13.19 -20.68
CA PHE A 461 39.79 13.96 -21.92
C PHE A 461 39.34 13.07 -23.09
N LYS A 462 39.94 11.87 -23.24
CA LYS A 462 39.54 10.89 -24.26
C LYS A 462 38.13 10.35 -24.02
N ARG A 463 37.77 10.02 -22.77
CA ARG A 463 36.43 9.53 -22.40
C ARG A 463 35.37 10.59 -22.64
N ILE A 464 35.58 11.82 -22.14
CA ILE A 464 34.67 12.95 -22.31
C ILE A 464 34.48 13.28 -23.80
N SER A 465 35.56 13.36 -24.58
CA SER A 465 35.47 13.65 -26.02
C SER A 465 34.74 12.54 -26.79
N THR A 466 34.95 11.27 -26.43
CA THR A 466 34.26 10.12 -27.03
C THR A 466 32.78 10.09 -26.63
N GLY A 467 32.46 10.33 -25.36
CA GLY A 467 31.08 10.45 -24.86
C GLY A 467 30.32 11.58 -25.54
N MET A 468 30.94 12.74 -25.71
CA MET A 468 30.33 13.90 -26.38
C MET A 468 30.18 13.74 -27.91
N ARG A 469 30.89 12.79 -28.54
CA ARG A 469 30.66 12.40 -29.94
C ARG A 469 29.38 11.57 -30.12
N SER A 470 28.94 10.85 -29.08
CA SER A 470 27.67 10.13 -29.13
C SER A 470 26.50 11.10 -29.13
N LYS A 471 25.68 11.05 -30.20
CA LYS A 471 24.49 11.91 -30.35
C LYS A 471 23.50 11.72 -29.19
N THR A 472 23.38 10.50 -28.66
CA THR A 472 22.51 10.15 -27.54
C THR A 472 22.99 10.76 -26.23
N ILE A 473 24.28 10.57 -25.92
CA ILE A 473 24.89 11.11 -24.69
C ILE A 473 24.89 12.63 -24.73
N ARG A 474 25.30 13.26 -25.85
CA ARG A 474 25.29 14.72 -26.01
C ARG A 474 23.89 15.32 -25.80
N LYS A 475 22.85 14.70 -26.39
CA LYS A 475 21.45 15.15 -26.21
C LYS A 475 20.96 15.03 -24.76
N ALA A 476 21.49 14.10 -23.98
CA ALA A 476 21.15 13.93 -22.57
C ALA A 476 22.00 14.83 -21.64
N ALA A 477 23.30 14.96 -21.92
CA ALA A 477 24.27 15.66 -21.10
C ALA A 477 24.09 17.18 -21.10
N ILE A 478 23.82 17.78 -22.27
CA ILE A 478 23.70 19.25 -22.37
C ILE A 478 22.53 19.79 -21.52
N PRO A 479 21.28 19.28 -21.65
CA PRO A 479 20.18 19.76 -20.82
C PRO A 479 20.41 19.48 -19.33
N LEU A 480 20.90 18.28 -18.99
CA LEU A 480 21.15 17.91 -17.61
C LEU A 480 22.21 18.80 -16.95
N GLY A 481 23.30 19.10 -17.67
CA GLY A 481 24.33 20.01 -17.21
C GLY A 481 23.81 21.43 -16.99
N VAL A 482 22.99 21.95 -17.90
CA VAL A 482 22.35 23.27 -17.75
C VAL A 482 21.40 23.31 -16.55
N GLU A 483 20.59 22.26 -16.35
CA GLU A 483 19.65 22.20 -15.22
C GLU A 483 20.36 22.10 -13.86
N ILE A 484 21.42 21.29 -13.76
CA ILE A 484 22.12 21.03 -12.49
C ILE A 484 23.12 22.16 -12.16
N PHE A 485 24.00 22.52 -13.11
CA PHE A 485 25.08 23.49 -12.86
C PHE A 485 24.62 24.94 -12.97
N LEU A 486 23.85 25.28 -14.01
CA LEU A 486 23.35 26.65 -14.21
C LEU A 486 22.02 26.91 -13.49
N ARG A 487 21.45 25.91 -12.81
CA ARG A 487 20.18 25.99 -12.06
C ARG A 487 18.99 26.46 -12.91
N VAL A 488 19.06 26.23 -14.22
CA VAL A 488 17.97 26.58 -15.14
C VAL A 488 16.85 25.57 -15.00
N ARG A 489 15.62 26.05 -14.80
CA ARG A 489 14.43 25.19 -14.80
C ARG A 489 13.86 25.08 -16.22
N PRO A 490 13.53 23.89 -16.72
CA PRO A 490 12.87 23.75 -18.02
C PRO A 490 11.46 24.36 -18.01
N LYS A 491 10.80 24.42 -19.16
CA LYS A 491 9.38 24.84 -19.18
C LYS A 491 8.53 23.77 -18.47
N PRO A 492 7.52 24.17 -17.67
CA PRO A 492 6.54 23.23 -17.14
C PRO A 492 5.86 22.42 -18.27
N PRO A 493 5.45 21.17 -18.00
CA PRO A 493 4.58 20.43 -18.92
C PRO A 493 3.27 21.18 -19.14
N LYS A 494 2.57 20.83 -20.22
CA LYS A 494 1.24 21.37 -20.50
C LYS A 494 0.18 20.39 -20.01
N ILE A 495 -0.86 20.91 -19.37
CA ILE A 495 -2.08 20.18 -19.01
C ILE A 495 -3.22 20.95 -19.66
N THR A 496 -3.80 20.41 -20.72
CA THR A 496 -4.73 21.15 -21.59
C THR A 496 -6.14 20.58 -21.59
N LYS A 497 -6.30 19.30 -21.23
CA LYS A 497 -7.59 18.59 -21.20
C LYS A 497 -8.53 18.98 -20.06
N VAL A 498 -8.19 20.00 -19.27
CA VAL A 498 -9.02 20.49 -18.14
C VAL A 498 -10.03 21.56 -18.56
N ASP A 499 -11.13 21.64 -17.82
CA ASP A 499 -12.10 22.73 -17.88
C ASP A 499 -11.41 24.11 -17.82
N PRO A 500 -11.86 25.11 -18.60
CA PRO A 500 -11.28 26.45 -18.59
C PRO A 500 -11.13 27.09 -17.21
N SER A 501 -12.07 26.85 -16.30
CA SER A 501 -12.03 27.37 -14.93
C SER A 501 -10.87 26.81 -14.11
N LEU A 502 -10.43 25.59 -14.41
CA LEU A 502 -9.37 24.87 -13.69
C LEU A 502 -7.97 25.11 -14.25
N ARG A 503 -7.82 25.83 -15.38
CA ARG A 503 -6.52 26.05 -16.04
C ARG A 503 -5.46 26.67 -15.13
N LYS A 504 -5.85 27.56 -14.21
CA LYS A 504 -4.91 28.18 -13.25
C LYS A 504 -4.37 27.14 -12.25
N VAL A 505 -5.22 26.24 -11.78
CA VAL A 505 -4.85 25.13 -10.88
C VAL A 505 -3.97 24.13 -11.62
N ALA A 506 -4.34 23.75 -12.85
CA ALA A 506 -3.53 22.86 -13.69
C ALA A 506 -2.14 23.45 -13.99
N ALA A 507 -2.06 24.76 -14.24
CA ALA A 507 -0.78 25.44 -14.43
C ALA A 507 0.09 25.49 -13.17
N ARG A 508 -0.49 25.49 -11.96
CA ARG A 508 0.24 25.33 -10.68
C ARG A 508 0.80 23.93 -10.56
N LEU A 509 -0.05 22.90 -10.74
CA LEU A 509 0.37 21.50 -10.74
C LEU A 509 1.54 21.25 -11.71
N ALA A 510 1.44 21.73 -12.94
CA ALA A 510 2.50 21.60 -13.93
C ALA A 510 3.84 22.21 -13.47
N ARG A 511 3.82 23.35 -12.76
CA ARG A 511 5.05 23.93 -12.19
C ARG A 511 5.66 23.02 -11.13
N TYR A 512 4.84 22.48 -10.23
CA TYR A 512 5.33 21.55 -9.20
C TYR A 512 5.85 20.24 -9.78
N VAL A 513 5.25 19.70 -10.84
CA VAL A 513 5.79 18.52 -11.56
C VAL A 513 7.19 18.80 -12.10
N ARG A 514 7.40 19.96 -12.72
CA ARG A 514 8.73 20.40 -13.17
C ARG A 514 9.69 20.56 -11.98
N ASP A 515 9.23 21.19 -10.91
CA ASP A 515 10.08 21.52 -9.76
C ASP A 515 10.48 20.25 -8.99
N HIS A 516 9.58 19.27 -8.86
CA HIS A 516 9.91 17.94 -8.33
C HIS A 516 11.03 17.27 -9.12
N ALA A 517 10.93 17.23 -10.45
CA ALA A 517 11.98 16.66 -11.29
C ALA A 517 13.31 17.41 -11.17
N HIS A 518 13.26 18.74 -11.03
CA HIS A 518 14.44 19.57 -10.80
C HIS A 518 15.09 19.27 -9.45
N GLU A 519 14.30 19.21 -8.38
CA GLU A 519 14.78 18.91 -7.03
C GLU A 519 15.30 17.47 -6.91
N PHE A 520 14.66 16.51 -7.59
CA PHE A 520 15.18 15.14 -7.71
C PHE A 520 16.57 15.12 -8.34
N LYS A 521 16.74 15.74 -9.52
CA LYS A 521 18.05 15.79 -10.21
C LYS A 521 19.11 16.48 -9.36
N ARG A 522 18.77 17.60 -8.71
CA ARG A 522 19.73 18.36 -7.88
C ARG A 522 20.13 17.60 -6.62
N THR A 523 19.17 16.94 -5.99
CA THR A 523 19.42 16.12 -4.80
C THR A 523 20.29 14.92 -5.15
N SER A 524 19.98 14.23 -6.26
CA SER A 524 20.81 13.13 -6.80
C SER A 524 22.22 13.59 -7.14
N ALA A 525 22.40 14.78 -7.74
CA ALA A 525 23.73 15.32 -8.02
C ALA A 525 24.49 15.78 -6.76
N ARG A 526 23.79 16.23 -5.72
CA ARG A 526 24.40 16.65 -4.46
C ARG A 526 24.91 15.47 -3.64
N TYR A 527 24.08 14.44 -3.50
CA TYR A 527 24.37 13.31 -2.61
C TYR A 527 25.03 12.13 -3.32
N GLU A 528 24.91 12.05 -4.65
CA GLU A 528 25.48 10.98 -5.47
C GLU A 528 25.09 9.59 -4.92
N GLU A 529 26.03 8.66 -4.81
CA GLU A 529 25.81 7.32 -4.25
C GLU A 529 25.31 7.35 -2.79
N LYS A 530 25.65 8.40 -2.02
CA LYS A 530 25.21 8.52 -0.61
C LYS A 530 23.71 8.73 -0.50
N LEU A 531 23.02 9.10 -1.59
CA LEU A 531 21.56 9.24 -1.58
C LEU A 531 20.87 7.91 -1.25
N LEU A 532 21.48 6.77 -1.62
CA LEU A 532 20.93 5.42 -1.35
C LEU A 532 20.77 5.15 0.15
N ALA A 533 21.65 5.69 1.00
CA ALA A 533 21.59 5.54 2.45
C ALA A 533 20.80 6.65 3.16
N ARG A 534 20.41 7.72 2.45
CA ARG A 534 19.78 8.92 3.03
C ARG A 534 18.24 8.81 2.99
N GLN A 535 17.67 7.84 3.69
CA GLN A 535 16.24 7.52 3.64
C GLN A 535 15.29 8.71 3.89
N ILE A 536 15.65 9.66 4.77
CA ILE A 536 14.83 10.84 5.03
C ILE A 536 14.76 11.78 3.81
N VAL A 537 15.88 11.91 3.09
CA VAL A 537 15.92 12.68 1.84
C VAL A 537 15.09 12.00 0.75
N GLN A 538 15.13 10.66 0.70
CA GLN A 538 14.29 9.87 -0.19
C GLN A 538 12.80 10.07 0.15
N ALA A 539 12.43 9.99 1.42
CA ALA A 539 11.06 10.17 1.90
C ALA A 539 10.50 11.55 1.52
N ARG A 540 11.28 12.64 1.72
CA ARG A 540 10.89 13.98 1.26
C ARG A 540 10.56 14.00 -0.24
N LEU A 541 11.44 13.47 -1.09
CA LEU A 541 11.17 13.42 -2.53
C LEU A 541 9.95 12.55 -2.86
N ALA A 542 9.76 11.43 -2.17
CA ALA A 542 8.57 10.60 -2.31
C ALA A 542 7.28 11.33 -1.91
N ASP A 543 7.29 12.07 -0.81
CA ASP A 543 6.14 12.84 -0.32
C ASP A 543 5.70 13.90 -1.33
N SER A 544 6.65 14.59 -1.97
CA SER A 544 6.28 15.52 -3.06
C SER A 544 5.62 14.79 -4.24
N ALA A 545 6.06 13.58 -4.60
CA ALA A 545 5.41 12.79 -5.65
C ALA A 545 4.01 12.29 -5.23
N ILE A 546 3.85 11.90 -3.96
CA ILE A 546 2.56 11.51 -3.35
C ILE A 546 1.55 12.65 -3.47
N TYR A 547 1.90 13.87 -3.04
CA TYR A 547 1.00 15.02 -3.15
C TYR A 547 0.75 15.45 -4.59
N LEU A 548 1.74 15.34 -5.48
CA LEU A 548 1.56 15.62 -6.91
C LEU A 548 0.55 14.67 -7.57
N HIS A 549 0.64 13.37 -7.27
CA HIS A 549 -0.31 12.38 -7.75
C HIS A 549 -1.72 12.63 -7.19
N ALA A 550 -1.83 12.89 -5.88
CA ALA A 550 -3.10 13.21 -5.25
C ALA A 550 -3.74 14.48 -5.83
N TRP A 551 -2.93 15.53 -6.11
CA TRP A 551 -3.38 16.72 -6.80
C TRP A 551 -3.92 16.37 -8.19
N ALA A 552 -3.17 15.60 -8.98
CA ALA A 552 -3.58 15.22 -10.33
C ALA A 552 -4.93 14.47 -10.36
N CYS A 553 -5.11 13.49 -9.47
CA CYS A 553 -6.36 12.74 -9.34
C CYS A 553 -7.52 13.65 -8.89
N THR A 554 -7.29 14.52 -7.91
CA THR A 554 -8.31 15.48 -7.41
C THR A 554 -8.72 16.49 -8.48
N LEU A 555 -7.75 17.00 -9.23
CA LEU A 555 -8.00 17.91 -10.36
C LEU A 555 -8.81 17.23 -11.45
N SER A 556 -8.51 15.97 -11.74
CA SER A 556 -9.24 15.19 -12.74
C SER A 556 -10.68 14.90 -12.31
N ARG A 557 -10.91 14.54 -11.05
CA ARG A 557 -12.26 14.32 -10.53
C ARG A 557 -13.12 15.59 -10.59
N LEU A 558 -12.57 16.72 -10.15
CA LEU A 558 -13.28 18.01 -10.20
C LEU A 558 -13.58 18.45 -11.64
N ASP A 559 -12.63 18.22 -12.56
CA ASP A 559 -12.83 18.43 -14.00
C ASP A 559 -13.99 17.59 -14.55
N ALA A 560 -14.05 16.31 -14.19
CA ALA A 560 -15.14 15.42 -14.60
C ALA A 560 -16.50 15.88 -14.05
N GLN A 561 -16.57 16.30 -12.78
CA GLN A 561 -17.79 16.84 -12.17
C GLN A 561 -18.27 18.12 -12.88
N LEU A 562 -17.36 19.06 -13.17
CA LEU A 562 -17.68 20.29 -13.90
C LEU A 562 -18.20 20.01 -15.32
N LYS A 563 -17.55 19.11 -16.04
CA LYS A 563 -17.96 18.73 -17.41
C LYS A 563 -19.29 17.97 -17.43
N ALA A 564 -19.60 17.24 -16.37
CA ALA A 564 -20.90 16.61 -16.18
C ALA A 564 -22.01 17.61 -15.79
N GLY A 565 -21.68 18.89 -15.56
CA GLY A 565 -22.64 19.91 -15.15
C GLY A 565 -23.11 19.73 -13.71
N ALA A 566 -22.28 19.18 -12.83
CA ALA A 566 -22.62 19.01 -11.42
C ALA A 566 -22.93 20.35 -10.74
N ASP A 567 -23.99 20.38 -9.94
CA ASP A 567 -24.45 21.55 -9.21
C ASP A 567 -25.02 21.16 -7.82
N GLY A 568 -25.54 22.15 -7.09
CA GLY A 568 -26.16 21.95 -5.78
C GLY A 568 -25.17 21.84 -4.62
N THR A 569 -25.71 21.61 -3.42
CA THR A 569 -24.94 21.69 -2.15
C THR A 569 -23.83 20.65 -2.05
N GLU A 570 -24.03 19.46 -2.62
CA GLU A 570 -23.00 18.43 -2.66
C GLU A 570 -21.81 18.85 -3.53
N PHE A 571 -22.08 19.34 -4.74
CA PHE A 571 -21.02 19.81 -5.62
C PHE A 571 -20.28 21.02 -5.02
N GLU A 572 -20.98 21.97 -4.41
CA GLU A 572 -20.33 23.12 -3.77
C GLU A 572 -19.44 22.71 -2.59
N ARG A 573 -19.85 21.71 -1.80
CA ARG A 573 -18.99 21.09 -0.77
C ARG A 573 -17.74 20.49 -1.39
N ASP A 574 -17.91 19.65 -2.41
CA ASP A 574 -16.83 18.93 -3.09
C ASP A 574 -15.84 19.90 -3.74
N ARG A 575 -16.34 20.92 -4.42
CA ARG A 575 -15.54 21.97 -5.04
C ARG A 575 -14.73 22.73 -3.99
N ALA A 576 -15.34 23.16 -2.89
CA ALA A 576 -14.63 23.84 -1.82
C ALA A 576 -13.56 22.95 -1.17
N ALA A 577 -13.87 21.65 -0.98
CA ALA A 577 -12.94 20.66 -0.47
C ALA A 577 -11.73 20.47 -1.41
N ALA A 578 -11.98 20.37 -2.72
CA ALA A 578 -10.94 20.24 -3.75
C ALA A 578 -10.04 21.49 -3.80
N GLU A 579 -10.65 22.69 -3.81
CA GLU A 579 -9.92 23.96 -3.81
C GLU A 579 -9.02 24.09 -2.57
N HIS A 580 -9.52 23.72 -1.39
CA HIS A 580 -8.73 23.69 -0.16
C HIS A 580 -7.63 22.62 -0.21
N PHE A 581 -7.90 21.43 -0.75
CA PHE A 581 -6.89 20.41 -0.93
C PHE A 581 -5.72 20.87 -1.81
N PHE A 582 -6.00 21.60 -2.91
CA PHE A 582 -4.92 22.15 -3.74
C PHE A 582 -4.02 23.12 -2.96
N ALA A 583 -4.58 23.88 -2.01
CA ALA A 583 -3.78 24.75 -1.13
C ALA A 583 -2.96 23.96 -0.10
N ILE A 584 -3.53 22.89 0.48
CA ILE A 584 -2.82 21.97 1.36
C ILE A 584 -1.63 21.32 0.61
N ALA A 585 -1.89 20.75 -0.57
CA ALA A 585 -0.86 20.07 -1.36
C ALA A 585 0.28 21.03 -1.76
N GLU A 586 -0.04 22.28 -2.13
CA GLU A 586 0.97 23.30 -2.41
C GLU A 586 1.87 23.57 -1.20
N THR A 587 1.26 23.78 -0.04
CA THR A 587 1.97 24.06 1.22
C THR A 587 2.87 22.90 1.62
N GLU A 588 2.39 21.66 1.50
CA GLU A 588 3.14 20.46 1.84
C GLU A 588 4.31 20.21 0.88
N ILE A 589 4.13 20.42 -0.43
CA ILE A 589 5.21 20.31 -1.41
C ILE A 589 6.27 21.40 -1.19
N ASP A 590 5.86 22.64 -0.93
CA ASP A 590 6.80 23.74 -0.63
C ASP A 590 7.61 23.46 0.64
N LYS A 591 6.96 22.92 1.68
CA LYS A 591 7.62 22.50 2.92
C LYS A 591 8.67 21.43 2.63
N VAL A 592 8.29 20.38 1.90
CA VAL A 592 9.20 19.30 1.49
C VAL A 592 10.41 19.86 0.74
N PHE A 593 10.20 20.74 -0.25
CA PHE A 593 11.29 21.33 -1.02
C PHE A 593 12.20 22.22 -0.17
N SER A 594 11.65 22.98 0.77
CA SER A 594 12.43 23.76 1.72
C SER A 594 13.30 22.85 2.60
N GLU A 595 12.74 21.75 3.10
CA GLU A 595 13.43 20.80 3.97
C GLU A 595 14.55 20.00 3.27
N LEU A 596 14.57 19.94 1.93
CA LEU A 596 15.75 19.43 1.19
C LEU A 596 17.02 20.27 1.40
N TYR A 597 16.89 21.50 1.92
CA TYR A 597 17.99 22.44 2.15
C TYR A 597 18.09 22.92 3.60
N ARG A 598 16.94 23.04 4.28
CA ARG A 598 16.85 23.51 5.67
C ARG A 598 16.18 22.44 6.50
N ASN A 599 16.98 21.57 7.11
CA ASN A 599 16.51 20.45 7.90
C ASN A 599 17.35 20.25 9.16
N THR A 600 16.91 19.29 9.96
CA THR A 600 17.53 18.89 11.22
C THR A 600 18.21 17.52 11.10
N ASP A 601 18.50 17.03 9.89
CA ASP A 601 18.92 15.65 9.65
C ASP A 601 20.17 15.27 10.43
N GLU A 602 21.19 16.15 10.45
CA GLU A 602 22.43 15.90 11.18
C GLU A 602 22.21 15.82 12.70
N THR A 603 21.45 16.76 13.26
CA THR A 603 21.12 16.76 14.68
C THR A 603 20.22 15.59 15.06
N MET A 604 19.34 15.18 14.15
CA MET A 604 18.45 14.04 14.32
C MET A 604 19.24 12.72 14.35
N LEU A 605 20.17 12.50 13.41
CA LEU A 605 21.04 11.31 13.42
C LEU A 605 21.88 11.26 14.69
N LYS A 606 22.49 12.39 15.08
CA LYS A 606 23.24 12.47 16.33
C LYS A 606 22.37 12.17 17.55
N ALA A 607 21.14 12.67 17.60
CA ALA A 607 20.22 12.39 18.69
C ALA A 607 19.83 10.90 18.73
N ALA A 608 19.55 10.30 17.57
CA ALA A 608 19.26 8.87 17.45
C ALA A 608 20.44 8.02 17.93
N ASP A 609 21.67 8.31 17.48
CA ASP A 609 22.86 7.58 17.91
C ASP A 609 23.05 7.63 19.43
N LYS A 610 22.83 8.80 20.05
CA LYS A 610 22.95 8.95 21.50
C LYS A 610 21.82 8.27 22.27
N ALA A 611 20.60 8.31 21.76
CA ALA A 611 19.46 7.62 22.35
C ALA A 611 19.63 6.09 22.27
N ILE A 612 20.10 5.58 21.12
CA ILE A 612 20.41 4.15 20.93
C ILE A 612 21.54 3.73 21.86
N ALA A 613 22.67 4.44 21.85
CA ALA A 613 23.79 4.11 22.73
C ALA A 613 23.44 4.16 24.22
N TYR A 614 22.53 5.06 24.64
CA TYR A 614 21.99 5.05 25.99
C TYR A 614 21.14 3.82 26.25
N ASN A 615 20.22 3.46 25.34
CA ASN A 615 19.42 2.26 25.50
C ASN A 615 20.25 0.97 25.49
N ASP A 616 21.33 0.91 24.70
CA ASP A 616 22.28 -0.21 24.69
C ASP A 616 23.02 -0.36 26.03
N SER A 617 23.10 0.72 26.84
CA SER A 617 23.66 0.68 28.19
C SER A 617 22.66 0.18 29.25
N LEU A 618 21.38 0.12 28.91
CA LEU A 618 20.33 -0.36 29.82
C LEU A 618 20.22 -1.89 29.73
N PRO A 619 19.92 -2.58 30.85
CA PRO A 619 19.66 -4.02 30.82
C PRO A 619 18.51 -4.39 29.88
N ASN A 620 18.72 -5.42 29.05
CA ASN A 620 17.74 -5.91 28.09
C ASN A 620 16.44 -6.39 28.76
N ASP A 621 16.51 -6.89 29.99
CA ASP A 621 15.37 -7.39 30.78
C ASP A 621 14.35 -6.31 31.17
N LEU A 622 14.64 -5.03 30.95
CA LEU A 622 13.67 -3.94 31.08
C LEU A 622 12.67 -3.89 29.91
N PHE A 623 13.02 -4.49 28.77
CA PHE A 623 12.32 -4.32 27.51
C PHE A 623 11.74 -5.63 26.98
N ILE A 624 10.63 -5.52 26.25
CA ILE A 624 10.08 -6.65 25.48
C ILE A 624 10.84 -6.68 24.15
N ILE A 625 11.76 -7.64 24.03
CA ILE A 625 12.59 -7.83 22.83
C ILE A 625 12.01 -8.98 22.01
N PRO A 626 11.99 -8.90 20.66
CA PRO A 626 11.55 -10.01 19.83
C PRO A 626 12.30 -11.31 20.13
N GLU A 627 11.56 -12.42 20.29
CA GLU A 627 12.09 -13.76 20.59
C GLU A 627 13.11 -14.30 19.58
N ARG A 628 13.17 -13.71 18.38
CA ARG A 628 14.10 -14.07 17.31
C ARG A 628 15.07 -12.95 16.96
N SER A 629 15.26 -11.96 17.86
CA SER A 629 16.27 -10.92 17.70
C SER A 629 17.64 -11.56 17.40
N PRO A 630 18.38 -11.11 16.36
CA PRO A 630 19.68 -11.67 16.04
C PRO A 630 20.77 -11.30 17.05
N VAL A 631 20.55 -10.28 17.89
CA VAL A 631 21.58 -9.69 18.77
C VAL A 631 21.24 -9.74 20.26
N ALA A 632 19.99 -10.05 20.63
CA ALA A 632 19.53 -10.03 22.03
C ALA A 632 18.46 -11.12 22.28
N LYS A 633 18.65 -12.29 21.68
CA LYS A 633 17.67 -13.38 21.71
C LYS A 633 17.53 -13.92 23.14
N GLY A 634 16.31 -13.86 23.68
CA GLY A 634 16.02 -14.39 25.02
C GLY A 634 16.51 -13.54 26.18
N GLU A 635 17.00 -12.32 25.90
CA GLU A 635 17.52 -11.41 26.93
C GLU A 635 16.47 -10.37 27.37
N GLY A 636 15.38 -10.21 26.63
CA GLY A 636 14.28 -9.32 26.99
C GLY A 636 13.33 -9.93 28.02
N ARG A 637 12.57 -9.09 28.72
CA ARG A 637 11.47 -9.58 29.57
C ARG A 637 10.30 -10.09 28.74
N GLU A 638 9.64 -11.10 29.28
CA GLU A 638 8.36 -11.56 28.76
C GLU A 638 7.26 -10.51 28.97
N ALA A 639 6.36 -10.40 27.99
CA ALA A 639 5.16 -9.59 28.14
C ALA A 639 4.21 -10.28 29.14
N ARG A 640 3.76 -9.55 30.17
CA ARG A 640 2.74 -10.04 31.08
C ARG A 640 1.42 -10.17 30.33
N ASN A 641 0.97 -11.41 30.13
CA ASN A 641 -0.25 -11.74 29.40
C ASN A 641 -1.45 -12.02 30.32
N GLU A 642 -1.29 -11.85 31.63
CA GLU A 642 -2.39 -11.95 32.61
C GLU A 642 -3.53 -11.00 32.22
N GLY A 643 -4.75 -11.51 32.08
CA GLY A 643 -5.92 -10.74 31.66
C GLY A 643 -6.01 -10.45 30.15
N VAL A 644 -5.01 -10.80 29.35
CA VAL A 644 -5.06 -10.68 27.89
C VAL A 644 -5.67 -11.95 27.29
N LYS A 645 -6.78 -11.81 26.55
CA LYS A 645 -7.44 -12.94 25.86
C LYS A 645 -6.44 -13.68 24.96
N GLN A 646 -6.30 -14.99 25.20
CA GLN A 646 -5.48 -15.89 24.39
C GLN A 646 -6.35 -16.69 23.43
N PHE A 647 -5.75 -17.13 22.31
CA PHE A 647 -6.44 -17.86 21.25
C PHE A 647 -5.62 -19.10 20.85
N PRO A 648 -5.58 -20.13 21.72
CA PRO A 648 -4.79 -21.32 21.46
C PRO A 648 -5.26 -22.02 20.17
N GLY A 649 -4.29 -22.58 19.46
CA GLY A 649 -4.51 -23.48 18.34
C GLY A 649 -5.06 -24.84 18.76
N GLY A 650 -5.36 -25.65 17.75
CA GLY A 650 -5.53 -27.09 17.89
C GLY A 650 -4.89 -27.77 16.69
N SER A 651 -4.28 -28.93 16.88
CA SER A 651 -3.78 -29.74 15.75
C SER A 651 -4.94 -30.04 14.80
N ALA A 652 -4.77 -29.83 13.50
CA ALA A 652 -5.82 -29.99 12.48
C ALA A 652 -6.55 -31.36 12.50
N VAL A 653 -5.95 -32.36 13.13
CA VAL A 653 -6.54 -33.69 13.38
C VAL A 653 -7.87 -33.65 14.15
N SER A 654 -8.21 -32.56 14.85
CA SER A 654 -9.48 -32.45 15.60
C SER A 654 -10.63 -31.72 14.87
N ALA A 655 -10.41 -31.16 13.65
CA ALA A 655 -11.43 -30.35 12.97
C ALA A 655 -12.44 -31.15 12.13
N ASN A 656 -12.12 -32.39 11.75
CA ASN A 656 -12.99 -33.27 10.94
C ASN A 656 -14.07 -34.03 11.74
N GLN A 657 -14.35 -33.66 12.99
CA GLN A 657 -15.46 -34.24 13.77
C GLN A 657 -16.75 -33.42 13.75
N LYS A 658 -16.89 -32.42 12.86
CA LYS A 658 -18.08 -31.56 12.79
C LYS A 658 -18.97 -31.74 11.55
N THR A 659 -18.83 -32.85 10.80
CA THR A 659 -19.69 -33.11 9.61
C THR A 659 -20.57 -34.35 9.69
N ASP A 660 -20.68 -35.04 10.83
CA ASP A 660 -21.69 -36.08 11.05
C ASP A 660 -22.53 -35.77 12.30
N ALA A 661 -23.46 -34.81 12.19
CA ALA A 661 -24.66 -34.68 13.02
C ALA A 661 -25.71 -33.80 12.32
#